data_AF-A0AB73KWY9-F1
#
_entry.id   AF-A0AB73KWY9-F1
#
_cell.length_a   1.000
_cell.length_b   1.000
_cell.length_c   1.000
_cell.angle_alpha   90.00
_cell.angle_beta   90.00
_cell.angle_gamma   90.00
#
_symmetry.space_group_name_H-M   'P 1'
#
loop_
_entity.id
_entity.type
_entity.pdbx_description
1 polymer ?
#
loop_
_entity_poly.entity_id
_entity_poly.type
_entity_poly.pdbx_seq_one_letter_code
_entity_poly.pdbx_strand_id
1 'polypeptide(L)'
;MTTADHLDLGRAVANPTGLITDLVADVEKELDAETIRAVVTAVAGGRAKSRRLAEALAMRPSVLTDGRSPAPRAIGDLLIELRKAGASEISPPVCVECGKKLRTLQRQGQDWYCSVCGQETAECAACGTVRRVAFRDRKGLPRCKMCPDNDDRDPVDVIYAVITGITPDADRDVIADALHQSAPHRPHYRQRLVWALEENPRLLTGEGYLAPHRAILRFIDLLHEAGVTEIVRPACPRCHRVVRIDKPLDGQRVCRNCIAKSRIEECVRCGARREPATRDAQGRPLCPGCLIRDPANRETCTVCGESRMVSCRTTDGPICPNCRPLPMLLCSICGRTAPCTISKLTGLPRCGGCDRRPAHCTICGRLRGIHSGTTDAPVCGPCTKPDAELWHPCPTCGQAERLQAPGPCPHCTLKQRLHELLADDTGAIPTKLQALHQALAGTERAATAMRWLSGGIVSTVLSDLGSGRRPLTHEALDELPEGKVVEHIRSVLVATGALPRRDEQMARLERHVKDLVTSHAIGEGRKILHRYATWHLLRRLRRRSRGKETTHSQLQVARQHLRAAVYLLNWLTGQNLTLATCRQADLERWMTSDDVRLRQEAGHFVRWTLSQKITRDLSFPAERWNGPSQPMDDEARWATARRLLHEDTLKPEDRLAGLLLLLYAQWPAAISRLTIDHIDKTDGAVRIRLGAVPVELPAPVAELALQQVAARRSHAVLGRTDSPWLFPGGQPGRPISAWAMGERLRKLGIRLAQARSTALFQLATELPAAVLARTLGIDITVAVKWQRAAAGDWAAYAADVSKRGCTR
;
A
#
# COMPACT_ATOMS: atom_id res chain seq x y z
N MET A 1 -32.98 4.62 -27.51
CA MET A 1 -32.73 4.36 -26.08
C MET A 1 -33.57 5.33 -25.29
N THR A 2 -34.39 4.81 -24.39
CA THR A 2 -35.25 5.59 -23.49
C THR A 2 -34.48 6.10 -22.28
N THR A 3 -35.04 7.02 -21.50
CA THR A 3 -34.49 7.44 -20.19
C THR A 3 -34.36 6.28 -19.20
N ALA A 4 -35.21 5.25 -19.30
CA ALA A 4 -35.12 4.03 -18.51
C ALA A 4 -33.89 3.19 -18.91
N ASP A 5 -33.62 3.03 -20.21
CA ASP A 5 -32.42 2.31 -20.70
C ASP A 5 -31.11 2.94 -20.18
N HIS A 6 -31.06 4.28 -20.10
CA HIS A 6 -29.91 5.00 -19.56
C HIS A 6 -29.76 4.81 -18.04
N LEU A 7 -30.86 4.73 -17.31
CA LEU A 7 -30.86 4.48 -15.86
C LEU A 7 -30.34 3.07 -15.55
N ASP A 8 -30.81 2.07 -16.30
CA ASP A 8 -30.40 0.67 -16.14
C ASP A 8 -28.96 0.43 -16.53
N LEU A 9 -28.44 1.10 -17.57
CA LEU A 9 -27.01 1.07 -17.89
C LEU A 9 -26.15 1.68 -16.77
N GLY A 10 -26.62 2.73 -16.10
CA GLY A 10 -25.97 3.29 -14.91
C GLY A 10 -25.96 2.31 -13.73
N ARG A 11 -27.09 1.64 -13.49
CA ARG A 11 -27.22 0.60 -12.46
C ARG A 11 -26.38 -0.64 -12.77
N ALA A 12 -26.22 -1.00 -14.05
CA ALA A 12 -25.35 -2.09 -14.46
C ALA A 12 -23.90 -1.84 -14.03
N VAL A 13 -23.46 -0.59 -13.91
CA VAL A 13 -22.13 -0.23 -13.41
C VAL A 13 -22.10 -0.15 -11.88
N ALA A 14 -23.08 0.49 -11.26
CA ALA A 14 -23.10 0.75 -9.81
C ALA A 14 -23.49 -0.49 -8.98
N ASN A 15 -24.53 -1.21 -9.40
CA ASN A 15 -25.06 -2.41 -8.74
C ASN A 15 -25.52 -3.47 -9.77
N PRO A 16 -24.57 -4.13 -10.48
CA PRO A 16 -24.91 -5.10 -11.52
C PRO A 16 -25.74 -6.28 -11.02
N THR A 17 -25.39 -6.82 -9.84
CA THR A 17 -26.12 -7.95 -9.27
C THR A 17 -27.55 -7.54 -8.90
N GLY A 18 -27.72 -6.38 -8.26
CA GLY A 18 -29.06 -5.87 -7.94
C GLY A 18 -29.91 -5.63 -9.19
N LEU A 19 -29.34 -5.02 -10.24
CA LEU A 19 -30.06 -4.83 -11.49
C LEU A 19 -30.52 -6.16 -12.11
N ILE A 20 -29.65 -7.16 -12.16
CA ILE A 20 -30.04 -8.49 -12.68
C ILE A 20 -31.12 -9.10 -11.81
N THR A 21 -30.99 -9.03 -10.47
CA THR A 21 -31.99 -9.56 -9.55
C THR A 21 -33.35 -8.90 -9.78
N ASP A 22 -33.39 -7.58 -9.97
CA ASP A 22 -34.64 -6.85 -10.20
C ASP A 22 -35.25 -7.20 -11.56
N LEU A 23 -34.45 -7.23 -12.64
CA LEU A 23 -34.92 -7.63 -13.98
C LEU A 23 -35.46 -9.06 -13.99
N VAL A 24 -34.89 -9.97 -13.19
CA VAL A 24 -35.40 -11.32 -13.03
C VAL A 24 -36.67 -11.32 -12.19
N ALA A 25 -36.72 -10.59 -11.06
CA ALA A 25 -37.89 -10.50 -10.19
C ALA A 25 -39.09 -9.77 -10.85
N ASP A 26 -38.84 -8.95 -11.87
CA ASP A 26 -39.89 -8.35 -12.69
C ASP A 26 -40.66 -9.39 -13.49
N VAL A 27 -39.98 -10.46 -13.93
CA VAL A 27 -40.55 -11.58 -14.69
C VAL A 27 -40.99 -12.72 -13.78
N GLU A 28 -40.15 -13.11 -12.82
CA GLU A 28 -40.34 -14.24 -11.92
C GLU A 28 -40.90 -13.78 -10.57
N LYS A 29 -42.10 -14.25 -10.21
CA LYS A 29 -42.81 -13.83 -9.00
C LYS A 29 -42.79 -14.88 -7.90
N GLU A 30 -42.51 -16.13 -8.22
CA GLU A 30 -42.54 -17.25 -7.27
C GLU A 30 -41.20 -17.43 -6.54
N LEU A 31 -40.08 -17.03 -7.16
CA LEU A 31 -38.78 -17.05 -6.50
C LEU A 31 -38.53 -15.80 -5.68
N ASP A 32 -38.06 -15.98 -4.45
CA ASP A 32 -37.63 -14.88 -3.61
C ASP A 32 -36.33 -14.21 -4.13
N ALA A 33 -36.18 -12.94 -3.79
CA ALA A 33 -35.05 -12.13 -4.27
C ALA A 33 -33.68 -12.61 -3.76
N GLU A 34 -33.61 -13.32 -2.63
CA GLU A 34 -32.36 -13.84 -2.08
C GLU A 34 -31.89 -15.06 -2.89
N THR A 35 -32.80 -15.98 -3.22
CA THR A 35 -32.55 -17.12 -4.11
C THR A 35 -32.10 -16.66 -5.49
N ILE A 36 -32.80 -15.67 -6.08
CA ILE A 36 -32.39 -15.08 -7.37
C ILE A 36 -30.97 -14.50 -7.28
N ARG A 37 -30.67 -13.73 -6.22
CA ARG A 37 -29.35 -13.12 -6.00
C ARG A 37 -28.25 -14.16 -5.83
N ALA A 38 -28.52 -15.27 -5.13
CA ALA A 38 -27.57 -16.36 -4.96
C ALA A 38 -27.22 -17.01 -6.31
N VAL A 39 -28.23 -17.30 -7.14
CA VAL A 39 -28.05 -17.84 -8.50
C VAL A 39 -27.25 -16.88 -9.37
N VAL A 40 -27.60 -15.60 -9.40
CA VAL A 40 -26.88 -14.56 -10.17
C VAL A 40 -25.41 -14.49 -9.74
N THR A 41 -25.15 -14.52 -8.44
CA THR A 41 -23.79 -14.44 -7.89
C THR A 41 -22.96 -15.67 -8.28
N ALA A 42 -23.56 -16.86 -8.23
CA ALA A 42 -22.92 -18.11 -8.63
C ALA A 42 -22.58 -18.13 -10.13
N VAL A 43 -23.51 -17.71 -11.00
CA VAL A 43 -23.33 -17.70 -12.45
C VAL A 43 -22.33 -16.62 -12.89
N ALA A 44 -22.41 -15.43 -12.32
CA ALA A 44 -21.54 -14.31 -12.70
C ALA A 44 -20.14 -14.42 -12.08
N GLY A 45 -19.99 -14.96 -10.87
CA GLY A 45 -18.72 -15.18 -10.16
C GLY A 45 -17.97 -13.90 -9.71
N GLY A 46 -17.94 -12.84 -10.53
CA GLY A 46 -17.26 -11.59 -10.19
C GLY A 46 -17.78 -10.38 -10.97
N ARG A 47 -17.54 -9.18 -10.40
CA ARG A 47 -18.16 -7.92 -10.83
C ARG A 47 -18.04 -7.62 -12.32
N ALA A 48 -16.88 -7.84 -12.95
CA ALA A 48 -16.74 -7.59 -14.38
C ALA A 48 -17.68 -8.45 -15.25
N LYS A 49 -17.91 -9.71 -14.86
CA LYS A 49 -18.85 -10.60 -15.55
C LYS A 49 -20.30 -10.26 -15.17
N SER A 50 -20.57 -9.89 -13.91
CA SER A 50 -21.89 -9.40 -13.48
C SER A 50 -22.31 -8.16 -14.26
N ARG A 51 -21.40 -7.19 -14.45
CA ARG A 51 -21.67 -5.97 -15.23
C ARG A 51 -22.07 -6.28 -16.66
N ARG A 52 -21.35 -7.15 -17.34
CA ARG A 52 -21.69 -7.54 -18.71
C ARG A 52 -22.99 -8.31 -18.81
N LEU A 53 -23.25 -9.16 -17.83
CA LEU A 53 -24.51 -9.89 -17.75
C LEU A 53 -25.67 -8.90 -17.56
N ALA A 54 -25.49 -7.92 -16.67
CA ALA A 54 -26.45 -6.85 -16.41
C ALA A 54 -26.66 -5.94 -17.63
N GLU A 55 -25.58 -5.50 -18.28
CA GLU A 55 -25.62 -4.70 -19.52
C GLU A 55 -26.34 -5.47 -20.64
N ALA A 56 -26.03 -6.76 -20.83
CA ALA A 56 -26.66 -7.57 -21.86
C ALA A 56 -28.14 -7.82 -21.59
N LEU A 57 -28.54 -8.01 -20.33
CA LEU A 57 -29.94 -8.16 -19.93
C LEU A 57 -30.70 -6.84 -20.03
N ALA A 58 -30.11 -5.71 -19.62
CA ALA A 58 -30.73 -4.39 -19.78
C ALA A 58 -30.99 -4.04 -21.26
N MET A 59 -30.07 -4.42 -22.15
CA MET A 59 -30.24 -4.21 -23.60
C MET A 59 -31.32 -5.11 -24.22
N ARG A 60 -31.58 -6.30 -23.65
CA ARG A 60 -32.62 -7.21 -24.14
C ARG A 60 -33.23 -8.03 -22.98
N PRO A 61 -34.13 -7.44 -22.18
CA PRO A 61 -34.76 -8.15 -21.06
C PRO A 61 -35.64 -9.32 -21.51
N SER A 62 -36.21 -9.24 -22.72
CA SER A 62 -37.07 -10.28 -23.31
C SER A 62 -36.42 -11.66 -23.42
N VAL A 63 -35.08 -11.76 -23.34
CA VAL A 63 -34.39 -13.06 -23.30
C VAL A 63 -34.77 -13.91 -22.09
N LEU A 64 -35.23 -13.28 -21.00
CA LEU A 64 -35.73 -13.98 -19.80
C LEU A 64 -37.03 -14.75 -20.08
N THR A 65 -37.87 -14.24 -20.99
CA THR A 65 -39.18 -14.82 -21.33
C THR A 65 -39.16 -15.61 -22.64
N ASP A 66 -38.33 -15.24 -23.61
CA ASP A 66 -38.24 -15.94 -24.90
C ASP A 66 -37.15 -17.03 -24.93
N GLY A 67 -36.09 -16.91 -24.12
CA GLY A 67 -34.95 -17.82 -24.08
C GLY A 67 -34.12 -17.89 -25.37
N ARG A 68 -34.26 -16.93 -26.29
CA ARG A 68 -33.68 -16.97 -27.64
C ARG A 68 -32.35 -16.22 -27.72
N SER A 69 -31.35 -16.85 -28.34
CA SER A 69 -30.14 -16.14 -28.79
C SER A 69 -30.43 -15.25 -30.02
N PRO A 70 -29.55 -14.33 -30.44
CA PRO A 70 -28.14 -14.13 -30.03
C PRO A 70 -28.03 -13.55 -28.62
N ALA A 71 -27.27 -14.22 -27.75
CA ALA A 71 -27.00 -13.75 -26.39
C ALA A 71 -25.73 -14.39 -25.80
N PRO A 72 -25.02 -13.70 -24.88
CA PRO A 72 -23.84 -14.26 -24.22
C PRO A 72 -24.16 -15.57 -23.51
N ARG A 73 -23.23 -16.54 -23.56
CA ARG A 73 -23.36 -17.83 -22.85
C ARG A 73 -23.80 -17.69 -21.39
N ALA A 74 -23.31 -16.66 -20.70
CA ALA A 74 -23.64 -16.41 -19.31
C ALA A 74 -25.15 -16.16 -19.07
N ILE A 75 -25.89 -15.61 -20.05
CA ILE A 75 -27.35 -15.51 -19.97
C ILE A 75 -27.96 -16.90 -20.06
N GLY A 76 -27.53 -17.73 -21.01
CA GLY A 76 -28.03 -19.09 -21.14
C GLY A 76 -27.76 -19.95 -19.89
N ASP A 77 -26.58 -19.81 -19.28
CA ASP A 77 -26.25 -20.45 -18.00
C ASP A 77 -27.16 -19.90 -16.87
N LEU A 78 -27.45 -18.59 -16.83
CA LEU A 78 -28.37 -17.97 -15.87
C LEU A 78 -29.79 -18.53 -15.98
N LEU A 79 -30.35 -18.62 -17.18
CA LEU A 79 -31.70 -19.16 -17.42
C LEU A 79 -31.82 -20.63 -16.94
N ILE A 80 -30.77 -21.43 -17.18
CA ILE A 80 -30.74 -22.83 -16.74
C ILE A 80 -30.72 -22.92 -15.21
N GLU A 81 -29.87 -22.14 -14.54
CA GLU A 81 -29.75 -22.20 -13.08
C GLU A 81 -30.97 -21.61 -12.37
N LEU A 82 -31.60 -20.54 -12.88
CA LEU A 82 -32.86 -20.02 -12.35
C LEU A 82 -33.98 -21.06 -12.41
N ARG A 83 -34.10 -21.77 -13.53
CA ARG A 83 -35.10 -22.85 -13.66
C ARG A 83 -34.80 -24.06 -12.77
N LYS A 84 -33.53 -24.39 -12.54
CA LYS A 84 -33.16 -25.42 -11.55
C LYS A 84 -33.52 -25.00 -10.14
N ALA A 85 -33.46 -23.71 -9.84
CA ALA A 85 -33.88 -23.14 -8.56
C ALA A 85 -35.40 -23.05 -8.41
N GLY A 86 -36.19 -23.37 -9.45
CA GLY A 86 -37.66 -23.44 -9.38
C GLY A 86 -38.41 -22.37 -10.18
N ALA A 87 -37.73 -21.49 -10.92
CA ALA A 87 -38.38 -20.44 -11.72
C ALA A 87 -39.39 -21.04 -12.74
N SER A 88 -40.64 -20.56 -12.68
CA SER A 88 -41.75 -20.99 -13.55
C SER A 88 -41.89 -20.08 -14.78
N GLU A 89 -41.73 -18.78 -14.60
CA GLU A 89 -41.94 -17.76 -15.64
C GLU A 89 -40.68 -17.53 -16.50
N ILE A 90 -39.51 -17.94 -15.99
CA ILE A 90 -38.26 -17.87 -16.75
C ILE A 90 -38.20 -18.97 -17.82
N SER A 91 -38.01 -18.56 -19.07
CA SER A 91 -37.84 -19.47 -20.19
C SER A 91 -36.46 -20.14 -20.17
N PRO A 92 -36.36 -21.44 -20.46
CA PRO A 92 -35.06 -22.07 -20.66
C PRO A 92 -34.44 -21.54 -21.97
N PRO A 93 -33.11 -21.62 -22.13
CA PRO A 93 -32.49 -21.33 -23.42
C PRO A 93 -33.13 -22.19 -24.52
N VAL A 94 -33.28 -21.64 -25.72
CA VAL A 94 -33.94 -22.32 -26.84
C VAL A 94 -32.94 -22.53 -27.97
N CYS A 95 -33.00 -23.71 -28.60
CA CYS A 95 -32.21 -23.99 -29.79
C CYS A 95 -32.66 -23.09 -30.95
N VAL A 96 -31.73 -22.37 -31.59
CA VAL A 96 -32.03 -21.52 -32.76
C VAL A 96 -32.66 -22.30 -33.90
N GLU A 97 -32.18 -23.51 -34.14
CA GLU A 97 -32.59 -24.29 -35.32
C GLU A 97 -33.93 -25.01 -35.12
N CYS A 98 -34.10 -25.72 -34.00
CA CYS A 98 -35.27 -26.59 -33.79
C CYS A 98 -36.25 -26.12 -32.72
N GLY A 99 -36.02 -24.96 -32.10
CA GLY A 99 -36.91 -24.44 -31.05
C GLY A 99 -36.93 -25.25 -29.75
N LYS A 100 -36.06 -26.25 -29.60
CA LYS A 100 -36.03 -27.11 -28.40
C LYS A 100 -35.56 -26.33 -27.16
N LYS A 101 -36.34 -26.42 -26.08
CA LYS A 101 -35.98 -25.95 -24.73
C LYS A 101 -34.77 -26.73 -24.19
N LEU A 102 -33.73 -26.03 -23.74
CA LEU A 102 -32.42 -26.58 -23.42
C LEU A 102 -32.18 -26.64 -21.91
N ARG A 103 -31.71 -27.80 -21.43
CA ARG A 103 -31.12 -27.95 -20.08
C ARG A 103 -29.60 -27.78 -20.08
N THR A 104 -28.99 -27.90 -21.25
CA THR A 104 -27.58 -27.64 -21.53
C THR A 104 -27.48 -27.07 -22.95
N LEU A 105 -26.52 -26.18 -23.20
CA LEU A 105 -26.39 -25.51 -24.49
C LEU A 105 -24.97 -25.64 -25.07
N GLN A 106 -24.92 -25.90 -26.37
CA GLN A 106 -23.73 -25.69 -27.21
C GLN A 106 -23.79 -24.27 -27.77
N ARG A 107 -22.63 -23.65 -27.98
CA ARG A 107 -22.54 -22.27 -28.48
C ARG A 107 -21.65 -22.22 -29.70
N GLN A 108 -22.17 -21.65 -30.77
CA GLN A 108 -21.42 -21.26 -31.95
C GLN A 108 -21.66 -19.77 -32.16
N GLY A 109 -20.61 -18.94 -32.11
CA GLY A 109 -20.78 -17.48 -32.10
C GLY A 109 -21.59 -17.00 -30.89
N GLN A 110 -22.68 -16.28 -31.11
CA GLN A 110 -23.63 -15.88 -30.05
C GLN A 110 -24.87 -16.78 -29.97
N ASP A 111 -24.95 -17.80 -30.81
CA ASP A 111 -26.15 -18.63 -30.95
C ASP A 111 -26.09 -19.92 -30.15
N TRP A 112 -27.26 -20.31 -29.64
CA TRP A 112 -27.42 -21.46 -28.76
C TRP A 112 -28.05 -22.62 -29.51
N TYR A 113 -27.41 -23.77 -29.42
CA TYR A 113 -27.86 -24.98 -30.09
C TYR A 113 -28.04 -26.11 -29.07
N CYS A 114 -29.03 -26.96 -29.30
CA CYS A 114 -29.12 -28.22 -28.59
C CYS A 114 -27.95 -29.14 -28.97
N SER A 115 -27.70 -30.17 -28.16
CA SER A 115 -26.66 -31.17 -28.42
C SER A 115 -26.83 -31.96 -29.72
N VAL A 116 -27.94 -31.75 -30.43
CA VAL A 116 -28.33 -32.42 -31.67
C VAL A 116 -28.08 -31.49 -32.87
N CYS A 117 -28.62 -30.28 -32.83
CA CYS A 117 -28.48 -29.24 -33.86
C CYS A 117 -27.07 -28.64 -33.91
N GLY A 118 -26.39 -28.54 -32.76
CA GLY A 118 -25.04 -27.97 -32.70
C GLY A 118 -23.95 -28.93 -33.16
N GLN A 119 -24.30 -30.17 -33.56
CA GLN A 119 -23.34 -31.13 -34.09
C GLN A 119 -23.10 -30.93 -35.57
N GLU A 120 -21.84 -31.04 -35.98
CA GLU A 120 -21.45 -31.09 -37.39
C GLU A 120 -22.19 -32.24 -38.10
N THR A 121 -22.79 -31.94 -39.25
CA THR A 121 -23.30 -32.92 -40.20
C THR A 121 -22.36 -32.99 -41.39
N ALA A 122 -22.05 -34.21 -41.81
CA ALA A 122 -21.22 -34.46 -42.98
C ALA A 122 -21.66 -35.78 -43.62
N GLU A 123 -21.26 -35.99 -44.87
CA GLU A 123 -21.46 -37.26 -45.55
C GLU A 123 -20.71 -38.37 -44.82
N CYS A 124 -21.41 -39.41 -44.35
CA CYS A 124 -20.78 -40.52 -43.66
C CYS A 124 -19.93 -41.33 -44.63
N ALA A 125 -18.63 -41.47 -44.35
CA ALA A 125 -17.70 -42.21 -45.22
C ALA A 125 -18.00 -43.71 -45.36
N ALA A 126 -18.89 -44.26 -44.52
CA ALA A 126 -19.36 -45.64 -44.65
C ALA A 126 -20.54 -45.78 -45.62
N CYS A 127 -21.56 -44.93 -45.44
CA CYS A 127 -22.88 -45.13 -46.02
C CYS A 127 -23.28 -44.04 -47.01
N GLY A 128 -22.39 -43.07 -47.29
CA GLY A 128 -22.60 -41.95 -48.23
C GLY A 128 -23.74 -41.01 -47.85
N THR A 129 -24.36 -41.19 -46.69
CA THR A 129 -25.51 -40.37 -46.28
C THR A 129 -25.03 -39.21 -45.43
N VAL A 130 -25.49 -38.00 -45.73
CA VAL A 130 -25.31 -36.84 -44.85
C VAL A 130 -26.00 -37.10 -43.52
N ARG A 131 -25.19 -37.29 -42.47
CA ARG A 131 -25.65 -37.61 -41.12
C ARG A 131 -24.82 -36.82 -40.10
N ARG A 132 -25.26 -36.81 -38.86
CA ARG A 132 -24.47 -36.24 -37.75
C ARG A 132 -23.17 -37.02 -37.60
N VAL A 133 -22.07 -36.30 -37.49
CA VAL A 133 -20.74 -36.88 -37.26
C VAL A 133 -20.69 -37.35 -35.80
N ALA A 134 -20.83 -38.66 -35.59
CA ALA A 134 -20.77 -39.26 -34.26
C ALA A 134 -19.31 -39.41 -33.80
N PHE A 135 -18.44 -39.80 -34.73
CA PHE A 135 -17.00 -39.89 -34.56
C PHE A 135 -16.35 -39.80 -35.95
N ARG A 136 -15.03 -39.74 -35.98
CA ARG A 136 -14.25 -39.86 -37.21
C ARG A 136 -13.54 -41.21 -37.17
N ASP A 137 -13.53 -41.92 -38.29
CA ASP A 137 -12.88 -43.22 -38.45
C ASP A 137 -11.34 -43.10 -38.37
N ARG A 138 -10.66 -44.23 -38.50
CA ARG A 138 -9.20 -44.32 -38.55
C ARG A 138 -8.57 -43.39 -39.59
N LYS A 139 -9.22 -43.15 -40.74
CA LYS A 139 -8.76 -42.23 -41.79
C LYS A 139 -9.12 -40.77 -41.53
N GLY A 140 -9.71 -40.45 -40.38
CA GLY A 140 -10.16 -39.10 -40.02
C GLY A 140 -11.46 -38.67 -40.72
N LEU A 141 -12.13 -39.59 -41.43
CA LEU A 141 -13.35 -39.29 -42.17
C LEU A 141 -14.58 -39.36 -41.26
N PRO A 142 -15.59 -38.52 -41.48
CA PRO A 142 -16.79 -38.50 -40.67
C PRO A 142 -17.58 -39.81 -40.75
N ARG A 143 -17.99 -40.35 -39.60
CA ARG A 143 -18.87 -41.52 -39.49
C ARG A 143 -20.11 -41.19 -38.69
N CYS A 144 -21.24 -41.78 -39.10
CA CYS A 144 -22.48 -41.70 -38.35
C CYS A 144 -22.54 -42.74 -37.22
N LYS A 145 -23.40 -42.54 -36.23
CA LYS A 145 -23.56 -43.47 -35.08
C LYS A 145 -23.91 -44.90 -35.50
N MET A 146 -24.57 -45.06 -36.65
CA MET A 146 -25.02 -46.37 -37.17
C MET A 146 -23.93 -47.11 -37.96
N CYS A 147 -22.80 -46.46 -38.24
CA CYS A 147 -21.70 -47.06 -38.99
C CYS A 147 -20.41 -46.97 -38.15
N PRO A 148 -20.34 -47.65 -36.98
CA PRO A 148 -19.13 -47.71 -36.17
C PRO A 148 -17.97 -48.24 -37.01
N ASP A 149 -16.83 -47.57 -36.88
CA ASP A 149 -15.57 -48.07 -37.39
C ASP A 149 -15.11 -49.13 -36.37
N ASN A 150 -15.57 -50.37 -36.58
CA ASN A 150 -15.30 -51.49 -35.69
C ASN A 150 -13.93 -52.08 -36.03
N ASP A 151 -13.15 -52.30 -34.97
CA ASP A 151 -11.93 -53.09 -34.99
C ASP A 151 -12.19 -54.25 -34.03
N ASP A 152 -12.20 -55.48 -34.54
CA ASP A 152 -12.59 -56.67 -33.76
C ASP A 152 -11.51 -57.11 -32.77
N ARG A 153 -10.33 -56.45 -32.78
CA ARG A 153 -9.22 -56.71 -31.86
C ARG A 153 -9.45 -56.03 -30.51
N ASP A 154 -9.10 -56.69 -29.41
CA ASP A 154 -9.16 -56.09 -28.08
C ASP A 154 -8.20 -54.87 -28.02
N PRO A 155 -8.70 -53.66 -27.69
CA PRO A 155 -7.88 -52.48 -27.49
C PRO A 155 -6.70 -52.68 -26.55
N VAL A 156 -6.88 -53.51 -25.51
CA VAL A 156 -5.83 -53.84 -24.53
C VAL A 156 -4.72 -54.64 -25.19
N ASP A 157 -5.06 -55.63 -26.02
CA ASP A 157 -4.06 -56.46 -26.70
C ASP A 157 -3.27 -55.66 -27.74
N VAL A 158 -3.95 -54.80 -28.51
CA VAL A 158 -3.29 -53.95 -29.50
C VAL A 158 -2.33 -52.98 -28.82
N ILE A 159 -2.77 -52.30 -27.75
CA ILE A 159 -1.88 -51.36 -27.06
C ILE A 159 -0.77 -52.06 -26.29
N TYR A 160 -1.02 -53.26 -25.75
CA TYR A 160 -0.02 -54.09 -25.11
C TYR A 160 1.08 -54.47 -26.11
N ALA A 161 0.72 -54.88 -27.33
CA ALA A 161 1.69 -55.14 -28.40
C ALA A 161 2.52 -53.90 -28.78
N VAL A 162 1.87 -52.73 -28.87
CA VAL A 162 2.57 -51.46 -29.18
C VAL A 162 3.55 -51.09 -28.05
N ILE A 163 3.16 -51.24 -26.78
CA ILE A 163 4.00 -50.87 -25.65
C ILE A 163 5.10 -51.90 -25.42
N THR A 164 4.85 -53.20 -25.55
CA THR A 164 5.89 -54.23 -25.44
C THR A 164 6.94 -54.13 -26.55
N GLY A 165 6.58 -53.58 -27.72
CA GLY A 165 7.54 -53.21 -28.76
C GLY A 165 8.48 -52.05 -28.40
N ILE A 166 8.15 -51.26 -27.37
CA ILE A 166 8.97 -50.15 -26.84
C ILE A 166 9.66 -50.58 -25.54
N THR A 167 8.91 -51.23 -24.66
CA THR A 167 9.28 -51.61 -23.30
C THR A 167 8.90 -53.08 -23.08
N PRO A 168 9.83 -54.03 -23.34
CA PRO A 168 9.52 -55.46 -23.28
C PRO A 168 8.98 -55.96 -21.93
N ASP A 169 9.37 -55.30 -20.83
CA ASP A 169 9.01 -55.68 -19.46
C ASP A 169 7.71 -55.03 -18.94
N ALA A 170 6.92 -54.41 -19.81
CA ALA A 170 5.71 -53.70 -19.39
C ALA A 170 4.57 -54.66 -18.98
N ASP A 171 4.00 -54.44 -17.80
CA ASP A 171 2.90 -55.24 -17.26
C ASP A 171 1.57 -54.97 -17.99
N ARG A 172 0.90 -56.03 -18.45
CA ARG A 172 -0.36 -55.97 -19.20
C ARG A 172 -1.51 -55.36 -18.38
N ASP A 173 -1.60 -55.67 -17.10
CA ASP A 173 -2.67 -55.19 -16.22
C ASP A 173 -2.49 -53.69 -15.93
N VAL A 174 -1.25 -53.26 -15.73
CA VAL A 174 -0.90 -51.82 -15.59
C VAL A 174 -1.30 -51.04 -16.84
N ILE A 175 -1.02 -51.58 -18.03
CA ILE A 175 -1.39 -50.95 -19.31
C ILE A 175 -2.92 -50.89 -19.47
N ALA A 176 -3.62 -51.98 -19.16
CA ALA A 176 -5.08 -52.06 -19.23
C ALA A 176 -5.73 -51.03 -18.29
N ASP A 177 -5.25 -50.94 -17.05
CA ASP A 177 -5.73 -49.98 -16.05
C ASP A 177 -5.49 -48.54 -16.50
N ALA A 178 -4.29 -48.22 -16.99
CA ALA A 178 -3.98 -46.89 -17.51
C ALA A 178 -4.90 -46.53 -18.70
N LEU A 179 -5.18 -47.48 -19.60
CA LEU A 179 -6.06 -47.29 -20.74
C LEU A 179 -7.50 -47.01 -20.28
N HIS A 180 -8.02 -47.78 -19.33
CA HIS A 180 -9.36 -47.59 -18.77
C HIS A 180 -9.50 -46.25 -18.03
N GLN A 181 -8.50 -45.86 -17.24
CA GLN A 181 -8.48 -44.60 -16.50
C GLN A 181 -8.33 -43.37 -17.43
N SER A 182 -7.64 -43.52 -18.56
CA SER A 182 -7.45 -42.42 -19.52
C SER A 182 -8.78 -41.93 -20.11
N ALA A 183 -9.72 -42.86 -20.36
CA ALA A 183 -11.05 -42.60 -20.93
C ALA A 183 -12.14 -43.48 -20.26
N PRO A 184 -12.60 -43.10 -19.05
CA PRO A 184 -13.64 -43.83 -18.33
C PRO A 184 -14.98 -43.77 -19.08
N HIS A 185 -15.69 -44.89 -19.18
CA HIS A 185 -17.02 -45.00 -19.79
C HIS A 185 -17.14 -44.60 -21.27
N ARG A 186 -16.04 -44.63 -22.04
CA ARG A 186 -16.04 -44.27 -23.47
C ARG A 186 -15.25 -45.26 -24.34
N PRO A 187 -15.81 -46.44 -24.65
CA PRO A 187 -15.11 -47.50 -25.41
C PRO A 187 -14.59 -47.02 -26.77
N HIS A 188 -15.40 -46.32 -27.56
CA HIS A 188 -14.97 -45.76 -28.85
C HIS A 188 -13.82 -44.72 -28.72
N TYR A 189 -13.73 -44.01 -27.59
CA TYR A 189 -12.65 -43.05 -27.37
C TYR A 189 -11.34 -43.75 -26.98
N ARG A 190 -11.43 -44.90 -26.30
CA ARG A 190 -10.29 -45.81 -26.07
C ARG A 190 -9.78 -46.38 -27.39
N GLN A 191 -10.68 -46.88 -28.25
CA GLN A 191 -10.31 -47.39 -29.57
C GLN A 191 -9.50 -46.37 -30.38
N ARG A 192 -9.97 -45.11 -30.43
CA ARG A 192 -9.26 -44.03 -31.14
C ARG A 192 -7.91 -43.66 -30.53
N LEU A 193 -7.78 -43.79 -29.21
CA LEU A 193 -6.48 -43.63 -28.55
C LEU A 193 -5.54 -44.75 -29.01
N VAL A 194 -6.03 -45.99 -29.03
CA VAL A 194 -5.25 -47.17 -29.47
C VAL A 194 -4.83 -47.05 -30.94
N TRP A 195 -5.73 -46.68 -31.85
CA TRP A 195 -5.38 -46.46 -33.25
C TRP A 195 -4.32 -45.37 -33.44
N ALA A 196 -4.43 -44.25 -32.72
CA ALA A 196 -3.44 -43.18 -32.80
C ALA A 196 -2.05 -43.63 -32.30
N LEU A 197 -2.01 -44.53 -31.33
CA LEU A 197 -0.75 -45.10 -30.81
C LEU A 197 -0.21 -46.22 -31.68
N GLU A 198 -1.08 -47.03 -32.31
CA GLU A 198 -0.70 -48.03 -33.31
C GLU A 198 -0.09 -47.36 -34.56
N GLU A 199 -0.68 -46.24 -35.02
CA GLU A 199 -0.18 -45.50 -36.18
C GLU A 199 1.09 -44.69 -35.90
N ASN A 200 1.23 -44.15 -34.68
CA ASN A 200 2.44 -43.46 -34.28
C ASN A 200 2.86 -43.81 -32.83
N PRO A 201 3.62 -44.91 -32.64
CA PRO A 201 4.12 -45.29 -31.32
C PRO A 201 5.03 -44.22 -30.69
N ARG A 202 5.67 -43.36 -31.51
CA ARG A 202 6.55 -42.27 -31.02
C ARG A 202 5.84 -41.23 -30.16
N LEU A 203 4.49 -41.22 -30.17
CA LEU A 203 3.72 -40.41 -29.23
C LEU A 203 4.03 -40.74 -27.76
N LEU A 204 4.42 -41.99 -27.46
CA LEU A 204 4.81 -42.44 -26.12
C LEU A 204 6.26 -42.11 -25.75
N THR A 205 7.13 -41.91 -26.75
CA THR A 205 8.59 -41.76 -26.57
C THR A 205 9.09 -40.34 -26.85
N GLY A 206 8.21 -39.34 -26.79
CA GLY A 206 8.57 -37.92 -26.82
C GLY A 206 7.77 -37.06 -27.80
N GLU A 207 7.15 -37.65 -28.83
CA GLU A 207 6.32 -36.92 -29.80
C GLU A 207 4.89 -36.68 -29.32
N GLY A 208 4.58 -36.91 -28.03
CA GLY A 208 3.23 -36.75 -27.47
C GLY A 208 2.61 -35.35 -27.68
N TYR A 209 3.40 -34.33 -28.03
CA TYR A 209 2.88 -33.04 -28.45
C TYR A 209 2.09 -33.08 -29.77
N LEU A 210 2.23 -34.13 -30.59
CA LEU A 210 1.42 -34.37 -31.79
C LEU A 210 0.12 -35.13 -31.49
N ALA A 211 -0.16 -35.44 -30.23
CA ALA A 211 -1.31 -36.24 -29.84
C ALA A 211 -2.65 -35.67 -30.38
N PRO A 212 -3.36 -36.39 -31.26
CA PRO A 212 -4.64 -35.95 -31.80
C PRO A 212 -5.72 -35.91 -30.72
N HIS A 213 -5.55 -36.69 -29.65
CA HIS A 213 -6.51 -36.83 -28.57
C HIS A 213 -5.88 -36.49 -27.22
N ARG A 214 -6.62 -35.72 -26.41
CA ARG A 214 -6.17 -35.33 -25.06
C ARG A 214 -5.93 -36.54 -24.15
N ALA A 215 -6.65 -37.65 -24.36
CA ALA A 215 -6.49 -38.85 -23.54
C ALA A 215 -5.10 -39.50 -23.68
N ILE A 216 -4.41 -39.35 -24.81
CA ILE A 216 -3.06 -39.89 -25.01
C ILE A 216 -2.09 -39.28 -23.99
N LEU A 217 -2.15 -37.97 -23.77
CA LEU A 217 -1.30 -37.30 -22.78
C LEU A 217 -1.57 -37.79 -21.36
N ARG A 218 -2.85 -38.01 -21.03
CA ARG A 218 -3.23 -38.58 -19.73
C ARG A 218 -2.75 -40.03 -19.59
N PHE A 219 -2.80 -40.80 -20.67
CA PHE A 219 -2.31 -42.18 -20.71
C PHE A 219 -0.79 -42.24 -20.50
N ILE A 220 -0.03 -41.35 -21.16
CA ILE A 220 1.41 -41.19 -20.92
C ILE A 220 1.70 -40.82 -19.46
N ASP A 221 0.94 -39.88 -18.89
CA ASP A 221 1.11 -39.48 -17.48
C ASP A 221 0.90 -40.68 -16.54
N LEU A 222 -0.13 -41.50 -16.78
CA LEU A 222 -0.48 -42.69 -15.98
C LEU A 222 0.57 -43.80 -16.12
N LEU A 223 1.04 -44.11 -17.33
CA LEU A 223 2.08 -45.12 -17.54
C LEU A 223 3.40 -44.70 -16.89
N HIS A 224 3.74 -43.41 -16.99
CA HIS A 224 4.93 -42.86 -16.34
C HIS A 224 4.81 -42.89 -14.81
N GLU A 225 3.63 -42.62 -14.25
CA GLU A 225 3.37 -42.74 -12.80
C GLU A 225 3.40 -44.19 -12.31
N ALA A 226 3.01 -45.14 -13.16
CA ALA A 226 3.10 -46.57 -12.90
C ALA A 226 4.52 -47.14 -13.10
N GLY A 227 5.49 -46.32 -13.52
CA GLY A 227 6.89 -46.72 -13.63
C GLY A 227 7.24 -47.50 -14.89
N VAL A 228 6.39 -47.47 -15.94
CA VAL A 228 6.72 -48.10 -17.23
C VAL A 228 7.91 -47.37 -17.86
N THR A 229 9.03 -48.09 -17.97
CA THR A 229 10.32 -47.59 -18.48
C THR A 229 10.20 -47.23 -19.98
N GLU A 230 11.07 -46.35 -20.49
CA GLU A 230 11.03 -45.79 -21.88
C GLU A 230 9.82 -44.90 -22.25
N ILE A 231 8.78 -44.80 -21.41
CA ILE A 231 7.67 -43.86 -21.64
C ILE A 231 8.05 -42.43 -21.19
N VAL A 232 8.06 -41.50 -22.14
CA VAL A 232 8.54 -40.13 -21.94
C VAL A 232 7.39 -39.12 -21.92
N ARG A 233 7.31 -38.35 -20.82
CA ARG A 233 6.41 -37.19 -20.76
C ARG A 233 6.82 -36.15 -21.81
N PRO A 234 5.92 -35.76 -22.73
CA PRO A 234 6.31 -34.86 -23.82
C PRO A 234 6.62 -33.46 -23.32
N ALA A 235 7.71 -32.88 -23.85
CA ALA A 235 8.01 -31.48 -23.65
C ALA A 235 7.11 -30.59 -24.51
N CYS A 236 6.85 -29.36 -24.04
CA CYS A 236 6.14 -28.39 -24.87
C CYS A 236 7.00 -27.98 -26.08
N PRO A 237 6.51 -28.10 -27.33
CA PRO A 237 7.34 -27.86 -28.53
C PRO A 237 7.77 -26.41 -28.72
N ARG A 238 7.23 -25.48 -27.91
CA ARG A 238 7.56 -24.05 -27.96
C ARG A 238 8.51 -23.59 -26.86
N CYS A 239 8.50 -24.23 -25.69
CA CYS A 239 9.32 -23.81 -24.55
C CYS A 239 10.20 -24.92 -23.97
N HIS A 240 10.14 -26.12 -24.55
CA HIS A 240 10.92 -27.30 -24.23
C HIS A 240 10.84 -27.79 -22.78
N ARG A 241 9.96 -27.21 -21.96
CA ARG A 241 9.68 -27.67 -20.60
C ARG A 241 8.75 -28.87 -20.62
N VAL A 242 9.07 -29.87 -19.80
CA VAL A 242 8.20 -31.01 -19.49
C VAL A 242 7.12 -30.54 -18.51
N VAL A 243 5.97 -30.15 -19.05
CA VAL A 243 4.80 -29.65 -18.31
C VAL A 243 3.53 -30.12 -19.02
N ARG A 244 2.38 -30.02 -18.35
CA ARG A 244 1.09 -30.35 -18.97
C ARG A 244 0.84 -29.56 -20.27
N ILE A 245 0.70 -30.28 -21.38
CA ILE A 245 0.47 -29.72 -22.73
C ILE A 245 -0.91 -30.10 -23.29
N ASP A 246 -2.01 -29.53 -22.78
CA ASP A 246 -3.35 -29.96 -23.20
C ASP A 246 -4.00 -29.09 -24.30
N LYS A 247 -3.37 -27.98 -24.70
CA LYS A 247 -4.00 -26.94 -25.54
C LYS A 247 -3.62 -27.09 -27.01
N PRO A 248 -4.58 -27.18 -27.95
CA PRO A 248 -4.27 -27.22 -29.37
C PRO A 248 -3.78 -25.86 -29.87
N LEU A 249 -2.70 -25.86 -30.66
CA LEU A 249 -2.14 -24.72 -31.38
C LEU A 249 -1.43 -25.25 -32.63
N ASP A 250 -1.86 -24.83 -33.82
CA ASP A 250 -1.25 -25.18 -35.11
C ASP A 250 -1.05 -26.71 -35.31
N GLY A 251 -2.07 -27.50 -34.96
CA GLY A 251 -2.01 -28.98 -35.04
C GLY A 251 -1.21 -29.66 -33.92
N GLN A 252 -0.56 -28.90 -33.03
CA GLN A 252 0.23 -29.41 -31.91
C GLN A 252 -0.45 -29.13 -30.56
N ARG A 253 0.01 -29.84 -29.53
CA ARG A 253 -0.37 -29.66 -28.13
C ARG A 253 0.69 -28.84 -27.42
N VAL A 254 0.30 -27.72 -26.82
CA VAL A 254 1.21 -26.80 -26.12
C VAL A 254 0.78 -26.56 -24.68
N CYS A 255 1.71 -26.07 -23.86
CA CYS A 255 1.43 -25.73 -22.47
C CYS A 255 0.56 -24.47 -22.35
N ARG A 256 -0.10 -24.29 -21.20
CA ARG A 256 -0.95 -23.11 -20.94
C ARG A 256 -0.24 -21.77 -21.16
N ASN A 257 1.06 -21.69 -20.86
CA ASN A 257 1.82 -20.45 -21.03
C ASN A 257 2.08 -20.14 -22.51
N CYS A 258 2.40 -21.15 -23.32
CA CYS A 258 2.67 -20.97 -24.75
C CYS A 258 1.41 -20.60 -25.54
N ILE A 259 0.26 -21.22 -25.23
CA ILE A 259 -1.01 -20.78 -25.83
C ILE A 259 -1.41 -19.37 -25.38
N ALA A 260 -1.06 -18.95 -24.15
CA ALA A 260 -1.29 -17.59 -23.70
C ALA A 260 -0.43 -16.60 -24.49
N LYS A 261 0.85 -16.97 -24.73
CA LYS A 261 1.79 -16.18 -25.51
C LYS A 261 1.35 -16.00 -26.97
N SER A 262 0.76 -17.02 -27.60
CA SER A 262 0.25 -16.90 -28.98
C SER A 262 -0.96 -15.98 -29.11
N ARG A 263 -1.59 -15.59 -27.99
CA ARG A 263 -2.75 -14.69 -27.92
C ARG A 263 -2.40 -13.33 -27.34
N ILE A 264 -1.11 -12.95 -27.30
CA ILE A 264 -0.70 -11.65 -26.78
C ILE A 264 -1.11 -10.55 -27.75
N GLU A 265 -1.86 -9.58 -27.24
CA GLU A 265 -2.22 -8.36 -27.94
C GLU A 265 -1.81 -7.14 -27.09
N GLU A 266 -1.77 -5.96 -27.71
CA GLU A 266 -1.45 -4.71 -27.02
C GLU A 266 -2.68 -4.15 -26.30
N CYS A 267 -2.58 -3.93 -25.00
CA CYS A 267 -3.71 -3.39 -24.24
C CYS A 267 -3.98 -1.91 -24.54
N VAL A 268 -5.19 -1.59 -25.00
CA VAL A 268 -5.60 -0.21 -25.35
C VAL A 268 -5.45 0.81 -24.21
N ARG A 269 -5.47 0.38 -22.94
CA ARG A 269 -5.35 1.28 -21.78
C ARG A 269 -3.94 1.54 -21.29
N CYS A 270 -3.03 0.57 -21.43
CA CYS A 270 -1.70 0.67 -20.79
C CYS A 270 -0.54 0.32 -21.72
N GLY A 271 -0.80 -0.02 -22.99
CA GLY A 271 0.21 -0.46 -23.96
C GLY A 271 0.88 -1.80 -23.63
N ALA A 272 0.59 -2.41 -22.47
CA ALA A 272 1.24 -3.66 -22.10
C ALA A 272 0.79 -4.81 -23.03
N ARG A 273 1.77 -5.51 -23.62
CA ARG A 273 1.57 -6.70 -24.44
C ARG A 273 1.30 -7.93 -23.57
N ARG A 274 0.04 -8.37 -23.49
CA ARG A 274 -0.41 -9.50 -22.66
C ARG A 274 -1.58 -10.22 -23.33
N GLU A 275 -1.88 -11.46 -22.90
CA GLU A 275 -3.14 -12.13 -23.27
C GLU A 275 -4.32 -11.25 -22.80
N PRO A 276 -5.24 -10.83 -23.68
CA PRO A 276 -6.40 -10.05 -23.30
C PRO A 276 -7.26 -10.82 -22.31
N ALA A 277 -7.59 -10.18 -21.18
CA ALA A 277 -8.62 -10.72 -20.30
C ALA A 277 -10.01 -10.56 -20.93
N THR A 278 -10.16 -9.50 -21.73
CA THR A 278 -11.41 -9.14 -22.38
C THR A 278 -11.20 -8.11 -23.47
N ARG A 279 -12.26 -7.77 -24.21
CA ARG A 279 -12.36 -6.62 -25.08
C ARG A 279 -13.29 -5.53 -24.50
N ASP A 280 -13.08 -4.27 -24.90
CA ASP A 280 -13.96 -3.14 -24.60
C ASP A 280 -15.18 -3.12 -25.56
N ALA A 281 -16.04 -2.10 -25.46
CA ALA A 281 -17.24 -1.97 -26.29
C ALA A 281 -16.93 -1.84 -27.80
N GLN A 282 -15.72 -1.44 -28.16
CA GLN A 282 -15.24 -1.32 -29.53
C GLN A 282 -14.45 -2.57 -29.99
N GLY A 283 -14.44 -3.65 -29.20
CA GLY A 283 -13.72 -4.88 -29.54
C GLY A 283 -12.21 -4.83 -29.29
N ARG A 284 -11.70 -3.76 -28.66
CA ARG A 284 -10.25 -3.58 -28.43
C ARG A 284 -9.81 -4.30 -27.16
N PRO A 285 -8.61 -4.91 -27.14
CA PRO A 285 -8.16 -5.75 -26.05
C PRO A 285 -7.80 -4.99 -24.76
N LEU A 286 -8.22 -5.54 -23.63
CA LEU A 286 -7.91 -5.10 -22.27
C LEU A 286 -7.17 -6.19 -21.51
N CYS A 287 -6.01 -5.85 -20.95
CA CYS A 287 -5.24 -6.79 -20.13
C CYS A 287 -5.89 -7.03 -18.75
N PRO A 288 -5.60 -8.16 -18.08
CA PRO A 288 -6.16 -8.45 -16.75
C PRO A 288 -5.92 -7.34 -15.73
N GLY A 289 -4.74 -6.71 -15.75
CA GLY A 289 -4.39 -5.64 -14.81
C GLY A 289 -5.24 -4.38 -14.99
N CYS A 290 -5.48 -3.97 -16.24
CA CYS A 290 -6.33 -2.80 -16.54
C CYS A 290 -7.82 -3.11 -16.32
N LEU A 291 -8.24 -4.34 -16.57
CA LEU A 291 -9.60 -4.78 -16.26
C LEU A 291 -9.87 -4.72 -14.76
N ILE A 292 -8.98 -5.29 -13.94
CA ILE A 292 -9.20 -5.39 -12.50
C ILE A 292 -9.04 -4.02 -11.80
N ARG A 293 -8.17 -3.13 -12.29
CA ARG A 293 -7.97 -1.79 -11.72
C ARG A 293 -9.04 -0.76 -12.11
N ASP A 294 -9.87 -1.10 -13.09
CA ASP A 294 -10.98 -0.26 -13.52
C ASP A 294 -11.82 0.17 -12.29
N PRO A 295 -12.03 1.47 -12.06
CA PRO A 295 -12.85 1.96 -10.96
C PRO A 295 -14.24 1.30 -10.89
N ALA A 296 -14.83 0.98 -12.05
CA ALA A 296 -16.14 0.34 -12.12
C ALA A 296 -16.12 -1.14 -11.66
N ASN A 297 -14.94 -1.72 -11.45
CA ASN A 297 -14.76 -3.07 -10.90
C ASN A 297 -14.30 -3.07 -9.43
N ARG A 298 -14.25 -1.91 -8.77
CA ARG A 298 -13.98 -1.81 -7.32
C ARG A 298 -15.26 -2.05 -6.52
N GLU A 299 -15.09 -2.60 -5.32
CA GLU A 299 -16.17 -2.86 -4.37
C GLU A 299 -15.74 -2.43 -2.97
N THR A 300 -16.73 -2.14 -2.11
CA THR A 300 -16.51 -1.77 -0.72
C THR A 300 -16.02 -2.98 0.07
N CYS A 301 -14.82 -2.90 0.64
CA CYS A 301 -14.28 -3.96 1.47
C CYS A 301 -15.06 -4.08 2.78
N THR A 302 -15.52 -5.28 3.13
CA THR A 302 -16.28 -5.53 4.37
C THR A 302 -15.47 -5.28 5.64
N VAL A 303 -14.14 -5.38 5.57
CA VAL A 303 -13.24 -5.22 6.72
C VAL A 303 -12.85 -3.75 6.96
N CYS A 304 -12.50 -3.00 5.90
CA CYS A 304 -12.01 -1.63 6.06
C CYS A 304 -12.94 -0.53 5.52
N GLY A 305 -14.08 -0.87 4.92
CA GLY A 305 -15.04 0.08 4.36
C GLY A 305 -14.58 0.82 3.10
N GLU A 306 -13.34 0.60 2.64
CA GLU A 306 -12.77 1.31 1.50
C GLU A 306 -13.16 0.65 0.17
N SER A 307 -13.48 1.47 -0.84
CA SER A 307 -13.73 1.00 -2.21
C SER A 307 -12.41 0.63 -2.89
N ARG A 308 -12.18 -0.68 -3.04
CA ARG A 308 -10.92 -1.24 -3.53
C ARG A 308 -11.16 -2.40 -4.48
N MET A 309 -10.08 -2.82 -5.14
CA MET A 309 -10.04 -4.08 -5.87
C MET A 309 -10.38 -5.23 -4.92
N VAL A 310 -11.24 -6.14 -5.35
CA VAL A 310 -11.55 -7.37 -4.59
C VAL A 310 -10.41 -8.36 -4.74
N SER A 311 -9.89 -8.87 -3.62
CA SER A 311 -8.90 -9.94 -3.61
C SER A 311 -9.51 -11.32 -3.41
N CYS A 312 -10.52 -11.42 -2.55
CA CYS A 312 -11.27 -12.64 -2.28
C CYS A 312 -12.69 -12.27 -1.82
N ARG A 313 -13.63 -13.21 -1.95
CA ARG A 313 -15.00 -13.07 -1.42
C ARG A 313 -15.18 -14.05 -0.28
N THR A 314 -15.75 -13.58 0.83
CA THR A 314 -16.26 -14.42 1.92
C THR A 314 -17.79 -14.42 1.87
N THR A 315 -18.43 -15.19 2.77
CA THR A 315 -19.88 -15.15 3.00
C THR A 315 -20.37 -13.73 3.29
N ASP A 316 -19.58 -12.96 4.04
CA ASP A 316 -19.94 -11.59 4.45
C ASP A 316 -19.70 -10.55 3.35
N GLY A 317 -19.00 -10.92 2.26
CA GLY A 317 -18.79 -10.06 1.09
C GLY A 317 -17.32 -9.94 0.62
N PRO A 318 -17.01 -8.92 -0.19
CA PRO A 318 -15.69 -8.78 -0.79
C PRO A 318 -14.63 -8.22 0.18
N ILE A 319 -13.44 -8.81 0.16
CA ILE A 319 -12.29 -8.38 0.95
C ILE A 319 -11.17 -7.87 0.03
N CYS A 320 -10.60 -6.71 0.36
CA CYS A 320 -9.50 -6.12 -0.40
C CYS A 320 -8.14 -6.81 -0.10
N PRO A 321 -7.13 -6.68 -0.97
CA PRO A 321 -5.82 -7.32 -0.77
C PRO A 321 -5.14 -6.99 0.56
N ASN A 322 -5.39 -5.80 1.11
CA ASN A 322 -4.78 -5.35 2.37
C ASN A 322 -5.47 -5.92 3.61
N CYS A 323 -6.75 -6.27 3.49
CA CYS A 323 -7.56 -6.83 4.56
C CYS A 323 -7.68 -8.35 4.47
N ARG A 324 -7.15 -8.94 3.39
CA ARG A 324 -7.16 -10.39 3.20
C ARG A 324 -6.42 -11.04 4.37
N PRO A 325 -7.07 -11.90 5.17
CA PRO A 325 -6.40 -12.58 6.25
C PRO A 325 -5.31 -13.50 5.68
N LEU A 326 -4.12 -13.41 6.25
CA LEU A 326 -3.05 -14.37 6.00
C LEU A 326 -3.18 -15.53 7.00
N PRO A 327 -2.87 -16.77 6.59
CA PRO A 327 -2.89 -17.89 7.51
C PRO A 327 -1.88 -17.68 8.65
N MET A 328 -2.29 -18.00 9.88
CA MET A 328 -1.41 -18.00 11.05
C MET A 328 -0.54 -19.26 11.00
N LEU A 329 0.74 -19.08 10.71
CA LEU A 329 1.69 -20.18 10.55
C LEU A 329 2.97 -19.89 11.34
N LEU A 330 3.73 -20.94 11.64
CA LEU A 330 5.06 -20.82 12.23
C LEU A 330 6.04 -20.27 11.18
N CYS A 331 6.60 -19.08 11.42
CA CYS A 331 7.55 -18.50 10.49
C CYS A 331 8.87 -19.29 10.50
N SER A 332 9.29 -19.79 9.34
CA SER A 332 10.54 -20.53 9.15
C SER A 332 11.83 -19.76 9.49
N ILE A 333 11.77 -18.42 9.60
CA ILE A 333 12.95 -17.57 9.87
C ILE A 333 13.05 -17.18 11.35
N CYS A 334 11.94 -16.75 11.96
CA CYS A 334 11.95 -16.27 13.35
C CYS A 334 11.30 -17.22 14.36
N GLY A 335 10.73 -18.34 13.92
CA GLY A 335 10.07 -19.32 14.78
C GLY A 335 8.80 -18.81 15.48
N ARG A 336 8.28 -17.63 15.13
CA ARG A 336 7.05 -17.09 15.73
C ARG A 336 5.82 -17.47 14.93
N THR A 337 4.74 -17.83 15.61
CA THR A 337 3.41 -17.99 15.02
C THR A 337 2.84 -16.62 14.67
N ALA A 338 2.68 -16.35 13.38
CA ALA A 338 2.27 -15.05 12.87
C ALA A 338 1.55 -15.19 11.52
N PRO A 339 0.86 -14.13 11.05
CA PRO A 339 0.29 -14.12 9.70
C PRO A 339 1.41 -14.24 8.67
N CYS A 340 1.42 -15.33 7.90
CA CYS A 340 2.52 -15.68 7.01
C CYS A 340 2.08 -15.78 5.55
N THR A 341 3.02 -15.48 4.64
CA THR A 341 2.94 -15.88 3.23
C THR A 341 3.83 -17.10 2.99
N ILE A 342 3.49 -17.91 2.00
CA ILE A 342 4.35 -19.02 1.59
C ILE A 342 5.40 -18.48 0.61
N SER A 343 6.67 -18.63 0.96
CA SER A 343 7.79 -18.23 0.10
C SER A 343 7.79 -19.06 -1.17
N LYS A 344 7.71 -18.41 -2.34
CA LYS A 344 7.84 -19.10 -3.63
C LYS A 344 9.22 -19.72 -3.86
N LEU A 345 10.23 -19.30 -3.10
CA LEU A 345 11.60 -19.76 -3.26
C LEU A 345 11.86 -21.04 -2.46
N THR A 346 11.33 -21.12 -1.23
CA THR A 346 11.60 -22.21 -0.29
C THR A 346 10.39 -23.11 -0.03
N GLY A 347 9.18 -22.68 -0.41
CA GLY A 347 7.93 -23.36 -0.06
C GLY A 347 7.54 -23.19 1.42
N LEU A 348 8.32 -22.47 2.23
CA LEU A 348 8.11 -22.36 3.67
C LEU A 348 7.34 -21.09 4.08
N PRO A 349 6.61 -21.11 5.22
CA PRO A 349 5.94 -19.92 5.73
C PRO A 349 6.91 -18.84 6.18
N ARG A 350 6.64 -17.59 5.81
CA ARG A 350 7.41 -16.41 6.16
C ARG A 350 6.48 -15.29 6.63
N CYS A 351 6.70 -14.79 7.84
CA CYS A 351 5.91 -13.68 8.37
C CYS A 351 6.29 -12.36 7.68
N GLY A 352 5.35 -11.41 7.66
CA GLY A 352 5.58 -10.10 7.05
C GLY A 352 6.70 -9.29 7.70
N GLY A 353 7.10 -9.61 8.94
CA GLY A 353 8.25 -8.99 9.61
C GLY A 353 9.57 -9.46 8.99
N CYS A 354 9.77 -10.78 8.87
CA CYS A 354 10.95 -11.37 8.27
C CYS A 354 11.05 -11.11 6.76
N ASP A 355 9.91 -11.09 6.05
CA ASP A 355 9.85 -10.75 4.62
C ASP A 355 10.41 -9.36 4.30
N ARG A 356 10.17 -8.39 5.19
CA ARG A 356 10.64 -6.99 5.03
C ARG A 356 11.97 -6.71 5.71
N ARG A 357 12.52 -7.68 6.45
CA ARG A 357 13.77 -7.51 7.21
C ARG A 357 14.98 -7.68 6.28
N PRO A 358 15.83 -6.67 6.13
CA PRO A 358 17.16 -6.87 5.57
C PRO A 358 18.11 -7.42 6.65
N ALA A 359 19.01 -8.32 6.27
CA ALA A 359 20.12 -8.76 7.12
C ALA A 359 21.33 -9.16 6.27
N HIS A 360 22.52 -9.19 6.89
CA HIS A 360 23.74 -9.63 6.21
C HIS A 360 23.65 -11.12 6.03
N CYS A 361 23.70 -11.57 4.78
CA CYS A 361 23.63 -12.99 4.49
C CYS A 361 24.87 -13.68 5.07
N THR A 362 24.67 -14.74 5.84
CA THR A 362 25.77 -15.51 6.45
C THR A 362 26.68 -16.17 5.40
N ILE A 363 26.18 -16.39 4.18
CA ILE A 363 26.94 -17.03 3.09
C ILE A 363 27.75 -16.00 2.28
N CYS A 364 27.11 -14.92 1.80
CA CYS A 364 27.78 -13.95 0.92
C CYS A 364 28.16 -12.62 1.60
N GLY A 365 27.84 -12.44 2.89
CA GLY A 365 28.07 -11.22 3.67
C GLY A 365 27.18 -10.03 3.29
N ARG A 366 26.45 -10.09 2.16
CA ARG A 366 25.70 -8.93 1.63
C ARG A 366 24.40 -8.68 2.38
N LEU A 367 24.07 -7.40 2.61
CA LEU A 367 22.79 -7.00 3.21
C LEU A 367 21.66 -7.14 2.18
N ARG A 368 20.77 -8.12 2.39
CA ARG A 368 19.65 -8.41 1.49
C ARG A 368 18.41 -8.83 2.29
N GLY A 369 17.26 -8.89 1.62
CA GLY A 369 16.07 -9.50 2.20
C GLY A 369 16.31 -10.97 2.55
N ILE A 370 15.78 -11.42 3.68
CA ILE A 370 15.96 -12.80 4.17
C ILE A 370 14.97 -13.72 3.47
N HIS A 371 15.48 -14.77 2.82
CA HIS A 371 14.66 -15.76 2.10
C HIS A 371 14.70 -17.16 2.72
N SER A 372 15.77 -17.50 3.43
CA SER A 372 15.90 -18.74 4.22
C SER A 372 16.85 -18.52 5.41
N GLY A 373 17.14 -19.60 6.14
CA GLY A 373 17.95 -19.55 7.35
C GLY A 373 17.13 -19.10 8.56
N THR A 374 17.83 -18.70 9.62
CA THR A 374 17.22 -18.22 10.87
C THR A 374 17.41 -16.71 11.02
N THR A 375 16.91 -16.16 12.12
CA THR A 375 17.11 -14.74 12.44
C THR A 375 18.60 -14.44 12.74
N ASP A 376 19.32 -15.42 13.28
CA ASP A 376 20.74 -15.30 13.64
C ASP A 376 21.68 -15.73 12.51
N ALA A 377 21.24 -16.65 11.65
CA ALA A 377 21.94 -17.06 10.44
C ALA A 377 21.08 -16.79 9.18
N PRO A 378 20.81 -15.52 8.83
CA PRO A 378 19.94 -15.19 7.71
C PRO A 378 20.62 -15.47 6.36
N VAL A 379 19.82 -15.91 5.39
CA VAL A 379 20.28 -16.24 4.04
C VAL A 379 19.47 -15.49 2.99
N CYS A 380 20.16 -14.86 2.03
CA CYS A 380 19.53 -14.13 0.95
C CYS A 380 19.08 -15.04 -0.20
N GLY A 381 18.12 -14.59 -1.01
CA GLY A 381 17.54 -15.40 -2.10
C GLY A 381 18.55 -16.08 -3.03
N PRO A 382 19.58 -15.38 -3.53
CA PRO A 382 20.63 -15.98 -4.36
C PRO A 382 21.40 -17.11 -3.67
N CYS A 383 21.68 -16.98 -2.38
CA CYS A 383 22.36 -18.01 -1.61
C CYS A 383 21.40 -19.14 -1.17
N THR A 384 20.10 -18.87 -1.08
CA THR A 384 19.06 -19.89 -0.81
C THR A 384 18.88 -20.82 -2.01
N LYS A 385 18.81 -20.26 -3.22
CA LYS A 385 18.68 -21.04 -4.46
C LYS A 385 19.57 -20.41 -5.54
N PRO A 386 20.81 -20.89 -5.71
CA PRO A 386 21.77 -20.37 -6.68
C PRO A 386 21.43 -20.87 -8.09
N ASP A 387 20.28 -20.43 -8.60
CA ASP A 387 19.79 -20.77 -9.94
C ASP A 387 20.12 -19.63 -10.90
N ALA A 388 20.98 -19.90 -11.88
CA ALA A 388 21.50 -18.92 -12.82
C ALA A 388 20.41 -18.36 -13.78
N GLU A 389 19.28 -19.06 -13.94
CA GLU A 389 18.11 -18.55 -14.68
C GLU A 389 17.28 -17.57 -13.83
N LEU A 390 17.37 -17.65 -12.51
CA LEU A 390 16.67 -16.76 -11.57
C LEU A 390 17.52 -15.55 -11.17
N TRP A 391 18.85 -15.68 -11.15
CA TRP A 391 19.78 -14.66 -10.67
C TRP A 391 20.86 -14.36 -11.71
N HIS A 392 20.66 -13.28 -12.45
CA HIS A 392 21.60 -12.87 -13.50
C HIS A 392 22.61 -11.86 -12.96
N PRO A 393 23.89 -11.93 -13.38
CA PRO A 393 24.85 -10.88 -13.08
C PRO A 393 24.42 -9.59 -13.76
N CYS A 394 24.44 -8.49 -13.01
CA CYS A 394 24.24 -7.16 -13.58
C CYS A 394 25.32 -6.88 -14.64
N PRO A 395 24.97 -6.49 -15.88
CA PRO A 395 25.96 -6.20 -16.92
C PRO A 395 26.88 -5.01 -16.57
N THR A 396 26.46 -4.15 -15.64
CA THR A 396 27.23 -2.96 -15.22
C THR A 396 28.14 -3.24 -14.01
N CYS A 397 27.66 -3.98 -13.01
CA CYS A 397 28.41 -4.16 -11.75
C CYS A 397 28.73 -5.62 -11.40
N GLY A 398 28.36 -6.58 -12.25
CA GLY A 398 28.60 -8.01 -12.04
C GLY A 398 27.81 -8.66 -10.90
N GLN A 399 27.04 -7.90 -10.11
CA GLN A 399 26.29 -8.46 -8.99
C GLN A 399 25.09 -9.30 -9.44
N ALA A 400 25.00 -10.55 -8.97
CA ALA A 400 23.85 -11.42 -9.16
C ALA A 400 22.59 -10.86 -8.48
N GLU A 401 21.57 -10.55 -9.28
CA GLU A 401 20.31 -9.91 -8.88
C GLU A 401 19.11 -10.58 -9.58
N ARG A 402 17.90 -10.41 -9.03
CA ARG A 402 16.68 -10.94 -9.68
C ARG A 402 16.22 -9.98 -10.77
N LEU A 403 16.91 -9.98 -11.90
CA LEU A 403 16.58 -9.14 -13.03
C LEU A 403 15.33 -9.68 -13.75
N GLN A 404 14.32 -8.85 -13.96
CA GLN A 404 13.11 -9.25 -14.70
C GLN A 404 13.31 -9.24 -16.23
N ALA A 405 14.39 -8.60 -16.69
CA ALA A 405 14.80 -8.46 -18.08
C ALA A 405 16.33 -8.28 -18.15
N PRO A 406 16.98 -8.51 -19.30
CA PRO A 406 18.40 -8.19 -19.49
C PRO A 406 18.60 -6.67 -19.34
N GLY A 407 19.30 -6.24 -18.28
CA GLY A 407 19.52 -4.82 -18.02
C GLY A 407 20.25 -4.55 -16.69
N PRO A 408 20.66 -3.30 -16.44
CA PRO A 408 21.34 -2.92 -15.19
C PRO A 408 20.47 -3.22 -13.97
N CYS A 409 21.10 -3.59 -12.85
CA CYS A 409 20.39 -3.79 -11.60
C CYS A 409 19.82 -2.47 -11.04
N PRO A 410 18.83 -2.52 -10.13
CA PRO A 410 18.19 -1.32 -9.59
C PRO A 410 19.15 -0.27 -9.01
N HIS A 411 20.29 -0.70 -8.44
CA HIS A 411 21.32 0.22 -7.93
C HIS A 411 22.11 0.89 -9.06
N CYS A 412 22.45 0.16 -10.14
CA CYS A 412 23.12 0.72 -11.31
C CYS A 412 22.19 1.69 -12.06
N THR A 413 20.92 1.33 -12.22
CA THR A 413 19.90 2.24 -12.78
C THR A 413 19.76 3.50 -11.94
N LEU A 414 19.79 3.39 -10.61
CA LEU A 414 19.77 4.55 -9.72
C LEU A 414 20.99 5.45 -9.92
N LYS A 415 22.21 4.89 -9.95
CA LYS A 415 23.43 5.66 -10.18
C LYS A 415 23.40 6.38 -11.53
N GLN A 416 22.99 5.69 -12.58
CA GLN A 416 22.83 6.28 -13.91
C GLN A 416 21.84 7.45 -13.87
N ARG A 417 20.65 7.24 -13.29
CA ARG A 417 19.63 8.28 -13.19
C ARG A 417 20.07 9.48 -12.35
N LEU A 418 20.82 9.25 -11.28
CA LEU A 418 21.39 10.33 -10.46
C LEU A 418 22.40 11.14 -11.26
N HIS A 419 23.26 10.48 -12.03
CA HIS A 419 24.24 11.15 -12.87
C HIS A 419 23.54 12.00 -13.95
N GLU A 420 22.54 11.45 -14.65
CA GLU A 420 21.71 12.19 -15.63
C GLU A 420 21.08 13.46 -15.05
N LEU A 421 20.70 13.45 -13.77
CA LEU A 421 20.03 14.58 -13.12
C LEU A 421 21.00 15.59 -12.51
N LEU A 422 22.20 15.18 -12.11
CA LEU A 422 23.11 16.03 -11.35
C LEU A 422 24.33 16.49 -12.15
N ALA A 423 24.58 15.90 -13.32
CA ALA A 423 25.63 16.34 -14.21
C ALA A 423 25.31 17.74 -14.77
N ASP A 424 26.36 18.54 -14.93
CA ASP A 424 26.32 19.81 -15.64
C ASP A 424 26.46 19.59 -17.16
N ASP A 425 26.53 20.68 -17.93
CA ASP A 425 26.65 20.64 -19.39
C ASP A 425 27.97 19.99 -19.87
N THR A 426 28.95 19.80 -18.99
CA THR A 426 30.22 19.10 -19.27
C THR A 426 30.14 17.59 -18.99
N GLY A 427 29.03 17.12 -18.43
CA GLY A 427 28.85 15.73 -17.98
C GLY A 427 29.48 15.44 -16.61
N ALA A 428 30.04 16.44 -15.92
CA ALA A 428 30.60 16.30 -14.59
C ALA A 428 29.56 16.68 -13.52
N ILE A 429 29.62 16.04 -12.34
CA ILE A 429 28.76 16.44 -11.21
C ILE A 429 29.45 17.59 -10.46
N PRO A 430 28.78 18.73 -10.24
CA PRO A 430 29.33 19.84 -9.47
C PRO A 430 29.78 19.40 -8.06
N THR A 431 30.94 19.89 -7.61
CA THR A 431 31.54 19.50 -6.32
C THR A 431 30.59 19.67 -5.13
N LYS A 432 29.77 20.72 -5.13
CA LYS A 432 28.75 21.00 -4.10
C LYS A 432 27.63 19.95 -4.03
N LEU A 433 27.38 19.21 -5.12
CA LEU A 433 26.37 18.15 -5.22
C LEU A 433 26.96 16.74 -5.08
N GLN A 434 28.28 16.61 -4.99
CA GLN A 434 28.95 15.31 -4.88
C GLN A 434 28.52 14.54 -3.63
N ALA A 435 28.37 15.23 -2.48
CA ALA A 435 27.91 14.62 -1.24
C ALA A 435 26.46 14.10 -1.34
N LEU A 436 25.59 14.82 -2.07
CA LEU A 436 24.23 14.36 -2.38
C LEU A 436 24.28 13.10 -3.25
N HIS A 437 25.06 13.13 -4.33
CA HIS A 437 25.22 12.00 -5.24
C HIS A 437 25.69 10.76 -4.49
N GLN A 438 26.76 10.87 -3.69
CA GLN A 438 27.31 9.76 -2.91
C GLN A 438 26.30 9.19 -1.91
N ALA A 439 25.62 10.05 -1.15
CA ALA A 439 24.62 9.63 -0.17
C ALA A 439 23.46 8.85 -0.80
N LEU A 440 22.97 9.30 -1.97
CA LEU A 440 21.90 8.63 -2.68
C LEU A 440 22.37 7.39 -3.44
N ALA A 441 23.55 7.43 -4.06
CA ALA A 441 24.13 6.30 -4.80
C ALA A 441 24.50 5.12 -3.88
N GLY A 442 24.81 5.41 -2.61
CA GLY A 442 25.09 4.42 -1.57
C GLY A 442 23.83 3.87 -0.86
N THR A 443 22.63 4.30 -1.25
CA THR A 443 21.40 3.87 -0.57
C THR A 443 21.08 2.40 -0.85
N GLU A 444 20.89 1.61 0.20
CA GLU A 444 20.46 0.21 0.10
C GLU A 444 19.00 0.08 -0.41
N ARG A 445 18.22 1.17 -0.36
CA ARG A 445 16.81 1.21 -0.76
C ARG A 445 16.62 1.85 -2.14
N ALA A 446 17.33 1.33 -3.14
CA ALA A 446 17.36 1.89 -4.49
C ALA A 446 15.96 2.15 -5.09
N ALA A 447 15.00 1.24 -4.88
CA ALA A 447 13.63 1.41 -5.38
C ALA A 447 12.89 2.61 -4.76
N THR A 448 13.16 2.94 -3.50
CA THR A 448 12.55 4.10 -2.82
C THR A 448 13.18 5.40 -3.32
N ALA A 449 14.50 5.44 -3.47
CA ALA A 449 15.21 6.59 -4.03
C ALA A 449 14.80 6.83 -5.49
N MET A 450 14.72 5.78 -6.32
CA MET A 450 14.24 5.88 -7.69
C MET A 450 12.82 6.44 -7.76
N ARG A 451 11.89 5.94 -6.93
CA ARG A 451 10.51 6.46 -6.90
C ARG A 451 10.47 7.96 -6.56
N TRP A 452 11.34 8.41 -5.67
CA TRP A 452 11.46 9.82 -5.33
C TRP A 452 12.00 10.65 -6.51
N LEU A 453 13.06 10.18 -7.17
CA LEU A 453 13.66 10.82 -8.35
C LEU A 453 12.73 10.84 -9.57
N SER A 454 11.82 9.87 -9.69
CA SER A 454 10.81 9.84 -10.75
C SER A 454 9.69 10.87 -10.58
N GLY A 455 9.62 11.58 -9.46
CA GLY A 455 8.66 12.67 -9.28
C GLY A 455 9.04 13.89 -10.13
N GLY A 456 8.14 14.37 -11.00
CA GLY A 456 8.47 15.41 -11.99
C GLY A 456 9.07 16.70 -11.42
N ILE A 457 8.56 17.19 -10.28
CA ILE A 457 9.13 18.37 -9.60
C ILE A 457 10.54 18.06 -9.08
N VAL A 458 10.77 16.85 -8.54
CA VAL A 458 12.07 16.46 -7.98
C VAL A 458 13.12 16.38 -9.08
N SER A 459 12.82 15.72 -10.20
CA SER A 459 13.75 15.62 -11.32
C SER A 459 14.08 16.98 -11.91
N THR A 460 13.08 17.85 -12.09
CA THR A 460 13.28 19.19 -12.66
C THR A 460 14.17 20.04 -11.77
N VAL A 461 13.87 20.11 -10.47
CA VAL A 461 14.66 20.91 -9.53
C VAL A 461 16.09 20.40 -9.41
N LEU A 462 16.32 19.08 -9.34
CA LEU A 462 17.67 18.53 -9.26
C LEU A 462 18.46 18.77 -10.56
N SER A 463 17.82 18.67 -11.73
CA SER A 463 18.43 18.99 -13.03
C SER A 463 18.79 20.46 -13.16
N ASP A 464 17.93 21.37 -12.72
CA ASP A 464 18.23 22.81 -12.73
C ASP A 464 19.38 23.17 -11.79
N LEU A 465 19.49 22.48 -10.64
CA LEU A 465 20.62 22.64 -9.73
C LEU A 465 21.91 22.05 -10.30
N GLY A 466 21.85 20.88 -10.96
CA GLY A 466 23.00 20.22 -11.58
C GLY A 466 23.59 21.02 -12.74
N SER A 467 22.72 21.49 -13.66
CA SER A 467 23.09 22.34 -14.80
C SER A 467 23.43 23.79 -14.44
N GLY A 468 23.24 24.20 -13.18
CA GLY A 468 23.48 25.58 -12.76
C GLY A 468 22.40 26.59 -13.19
N ARG A 469 21.35 26.18 -13.91
CA ARG A 469 20.19 27.04 -14.22
C ARG A 469 19.52 27.62 -12.98
N ARG A 470 19.59 26.90 -11.85
CA ARG A 470 19.17 27.37 -10.54
C ARG A 470 20.35 27.36 -9.57
N PRO A 471 20.63 28.46 -8.85
CA PRO A 471 21.72 28.46 -7.88
C PRO A 471 21.37 27.59 -6.66
N LEU A 472 22.34 26.83 -6.14
CA LEU A 472 22.21 26.01 -4.95
C LEU A 472 22.17 26.88 -3.67
N THR A 473 21.02 27.51 -3.44
CA THR A 473 20.75 28.39 -2.29
C THR A 473 19.36 28.14 -1.73
N HIS A 474 19.11 28.58 -0.50
CA HIS A 474 17.78 28.44 0.08
C HIS A 474 16.76 29.37 -0.59
N GLU A 475 17.22 30.56 -0.97
CA GLU A 475 16.46 31.63 -1.61
C GLU A 475 15.93 31.16 -2.97
N ALA A 476 16.78 30.51 -3.77
CA ALA A 476 16.35 29.96 -5.06
C ALA A 476 15.34 28.81 -4.93
N LEU A 477 15.34 28.08 -3.82
CA LEU A 477 14.30 27.08 -3.53
C LEU A 477 13.03 27.71 -2.96
N ASP A 478 13.09 28.94 -2.45
CA ASP A 478 11.95 29.68 -1.92
C ASP A 478 11.10 30.32 -3.03
N GLU A 479 11.67 30.52 -4.22
CA GLU A 479 10.96 30.98 -5.43
C GLU A 479 10.05 29.91 -6.05
N LEU A 480 10.27 28.63 -5.68
CA LEU A 480 9.43 27.53 -6.14
C LEU A 480 8.09 27.51 -5.39
N PRO A 481 7.00 27.03 -6.01
CA PRO A 481 5.71 26.92 -5.35
C PRO A 481 5.80 26.17 -4.01
N GLU A 482 5.19 26.73 -2.96
CA GLU A 482 5.21 26.10 -1.64
C GLU A 482 4.55 24.72 -1.70
N GLY A 483 5.25 23.72 -1.16
CA GLY A 483 4.75 22.36 -1.16
C GLY A 483 5.66 21.37 -0.46
N LYS A 484 5.05 20.27 0.02
CA LYS A 484 5.75 19.20 0.75
C LYS A 484 6.94 18.61 -0.04
N VAL A 485 6.86 18.62 -1.38
CA VAL A 485 7.93 18.11 -2.25
C VAL A 485 9.19 18.97 -2.17
N VAL A 486 9.05 20.29 -2.34
CA VAL A 486 10.19 21.23 -2.27
C VAL A 486 10.78 21.27 -0.85
N GLU A 487 9.93 21.21 0.18
CA GLU A 487 10.39 21.05 1.57
C GLU A 487 11.21 19.78 1.78
N HIS A 488 10.81 18.67 1.15
CA HIS A 488 11.55 17.42 1.21
C HIS A 488 12.88 17.51 0.47
N ILE A 489 12.93 18.10 -0.73
CA ILE A 489 14.16 18.33 -1.49
C ILE A 489 15.15 19.16 -0.66
N ARG A 490 14.70 20.29 -0.09
CA ARG A 490 15.53 21.12 0.79
C ARG A 490 16.05 20.33 1.99
N SER A 491 15.20 19.51 2.61
CA SER A 491 15.60 18.66 3.74
C SER A 491 16.66 17.63 3.34
N VAL A 492 16.56 17.03 2.15
CA VAL A 492 17.58 16.14 1.58
C VAL A 492 18.90 16.89 1.40
N LEU A 493 18.89 18.05 0.73
CA LEU A 493 20.09 18.84 0.46
C LEU A 493 20.81 19.29 1.76
N VAL A 494 20.05 19.69 2.77
CA VAL A 494 20.59 20.04 4.09
C VAL A 494 21.17 18.82 4.81
N ALA A 495 20.48 17.68 4.72
CA ALA A 495 20.92 16.44 5.37
C ALA A 495 22.20 15.87 4.74
N THR A 496 22.41 16.04 3.44
CA THR A 496 23.64 15.62 2.75
C THR A 496 24.75 16.66 2.80
N GLY A 497 24.52 17.82 3.42
CA GLY A 497 25.50 18.91 3.51
C GLY A 497 25.67 19.73 2.23
N ALA A 498 24.87 19.48 1.18
CA ALA A 498 24.89 20.27 -0.05
C ALA A 498 24.34 21.70 0.18
N LEU A 499 23.50 21.88 1.21
CA LEU A 499 22.96 23.16 1.60
C LEU A 499 23.16 23.37 3.11
N PRO A 500 23.53 24.58 3.60
CA PRO A 500 23.71 24.82 5.02
C PRO A 500 22.38 24.70 5.79
N ARG A 501 22.45 24.41 7.09
CA ARG A 501 21.26 24.39 7.95
C ARG A 501 20.65 25.80 8.08
N ARG A 502 19.33 25.91 7.93
CA ARG A 502 18.55 27.14 8.09
C ARG A 502 17.30 26.87 8.95
N ASP A 503 16.92 27.83 9.78
CA ASP A 503 15.67 27.81 10.54
C ASP A 503 14.48 28.04 9.59
N GLU A 504 13.98 26.97 9.00
CA GLU A 504 12.87 27.01 8.04
C GLU A 504 11.57 27.55 8.65
N GLN A 505 11.35 27.38 9.96
CA GLN A 505 10.14 27.90 10.60
C GLN A 505 10.24 29.42 10.73
N MET A 506 11.42 29.95 11.08
CA MET A 506 11.66 31.40 11.10
C MET A 506 11.57 32.01 9.71
N ALA A 507 12.22 31.42 8.70
CA ALA A 507 12.17 31.91 7.31
C ALA A 507 10.73 31.99 6.77
N ARG A 508 9.89 30.97 7.04
CA ARG A 508 8.46 30.99 6.70
C ARG A 508 7.67 32.06 7.46
N LEU A 509 8.04 32.35 8.70
CA LEU A 509 7.39 33.40 9.48
C LEU A 509 7.73 34.78 8.91
N GLU A 510 9.00 35.01 8.57
CA GLU A 510 9.47 36.27 8.00
C GLU A 510 8.81 36.58 6.65
N ARG A 511 8.71 35.58 5.76
CA ARG A 511 7.97 35.72 4.50
C ARG A 511 6.49 36.02 4.75
N HIS A 512 5.85 35.26 5.64
CA HIS A 512 4.45 35.49 5.99
C HIS A 512 4.21 36.89 6.57
N VAL A 513 5.12 37.38 7.43
CA VAL A 513 5.06 38.74 7.98
C VAL A 513 5.18 39.77 6.86
N LYS A 514 6.14 39.60 5.94
CA LYS A 514 6.34 40.51 4.81
C LYS A 514 5.08 40.58 3.94
N ASP A 515 4.52 39.44 3.57
CA ASP A 515 3.33 39.37 2.71
C ASP A 515 2.12 39.99 3.39
N LEU A 516 1.87 39.63 4.66
CA LEU A 516 0.71 40.10 5.43
C LEU A 516 0.77 41.62 5.70
N VAL A 517 1.95 42.16 6.00
CA VAL A 517 2.15 43.61 6.15
C VAL A 517 1.88 44.31 4.82
N THR A 518 2.39 43.76 3.71
CA THR A 518 2.22 44.35 2.37
C THR A 518 0.76 44.32 1.92
N SER A 519 0.03 43.24 2.20
CA SER A 519 -1.37 43.06 1.81
C SER A 519 -2.37 43.89 2.63
N HIS A 520 -1.95 44.51 3.73
CA HIS A 520 -2.85 45.31 4.55
C HIS A 520 -3.21 46.62 3.82
N ALA A 521 -4.51 46.93 3.73
CA ALA A 521 -5.06 47.99 2.89
C ALA A 521 -4.63 49.41 3.33
N ILE A 522 -4.48 49.62 4.64
CA ILE A 522 -4.30 50.97 5.22
C ILE A 522 -2.83 51.25 5.52
N GLY A 523 -2.34 52.40 5.09
CA GLY A 523 -0.95 52.81 5.29
C GLY A 523 -0.54 52.91 6.76
N GLU A 524 -1.40 53.44 7.63
CA GLU A 524 -1.15 53.51 9.06
C GLU A 524 -1.11 52.12 9.72
N GLY A 525 -2.11 51.28 9.44
CA GLY A 525 -2.15 49.88 9.91
C GLY A 525 -0.93 49.08 9.47
N ARG A 526 -0.43 49.30 8.25
CA ARG A 526 0.80 48.69 7.72
C ARG A 526 2.02 49.06 8.57
N LYS A 527 2.18 50.34 8.94
CA LYS A 527 3.29 50.81 9.78
C LYS A 527 3.25 50.18 11.17
N ILE A 528 2.06 50.11 11.78
CA ILE A 528 1.89 49.53 13.13
C ILE A 528 2.13 48.01 13.10
N LEU A 529 1.56 47.30 12.12
CA LEU A 529 1.79 45.86 11.95
C LEU A 529 3.26 45.54 11.68
N HIS A 530 3.93 46.31 10.82
CA HIS A 530 5.36 46.15 10.59
C HIS A 530 6.14 46.31 11.90
N ARG A 531 5.84 47.36 12.69
CA ARG A 531 6.52 47.59 13.96
C ARG A 531 6.30 46.44 14.95
N TYR A 532 5.07 45.97 15.08
CA TYR A 532 4.72 44.87 15.97
C TYR A 532 5.37 43.55 15.53
N ALA A 533 5.23 43.19 14.26
CA ALA A 533 5.72 41.92 13.74
C ALA A 533 7.25 41.84 13.77
N THR A 534 7.94 42.86 13.24
CA THR A 534 9.39 42.85 13.08
C THR A 534 10.12 43.12 14.40
N TRP A 535 9.76 44.20 15.10
CA TRP A 535 10.54 44.66 16.26
C TRP A 535 10.08 44.04 17.58
N HIS A 536 8.84 43.55 17.68
CA HIS A 536 8.35 42.87 18.87
C HIS A 536 8.32 41.34 18.70
N LEU A 537 7.50 40.80 17.79
CA LEU A 537 7.28 39.35 17.69
C LEU A 537 8.53 38.59 17.24
N LEU A 538 9.09 38.94 16.07
CA LEU A 538 10.26 38.26 15.51
C LEU A 538 11.49 38.43 16.41
N ARG A 539 11.78 39.65 16.87
CA ARG A 539 12.91 39.92 17.79
C ARG A 539 12.80 39.13 19.08
N ARG A 540 11.61 39.09 19.70
CA ARG A 540 11.39 38.33 20.95
C ARG A 540 11.51 36.84 20.73
N LEU A 541 11.02 36.33 19.61
CA LEU A 541 11.15 34.92 19.25
C LEU A 541 12.62 34.55 19.04
N ARG A 542 13.39 35.32 18.25
CA ARG A 542 14.84 35.09 18.05
C ARG A 542 15.60 35.10 19.39
N ARG A 543 15.33 36.08 20.27
CA ARG A 543 15.94 36.17 21.60
C ARG A 543 15.63 34.94 22.47
N ARG A 544 14.37 34.47 22.46
CA ARG A 544 13.95 33.28 23.22
C ARG A 544 14.54 32.00 22.67
N SER A 545 14.71 31.90 21.35
CA SER A 545 15.26 30.72 20.71
C SER A 545 16.76 30.55 20.97
N ARG A 546 17.50 31.62 21.36
CA ARG A 546 18.94 31.58 21.70
C ARG A 546 19.79 30.85 20.63
N GLY A 547 19.54 31.14 19.36
CA GLY A 547 20.22 30.49 18.22
C GLY A 547 19.74 29.08 17.87
N LYS A 548 18.80 28.50 18.62
CA LYS A 548 18.14 27.22 18.26
C LYS A 548 17.05 27.44 17.21
N GLU A 549 16.75 26.41 16.44
CA GLU A 549 15.66 26.45 15.47
C GLU A 549 14.30 26.69 16.14
N THR A 550 13.44 27.44 15.47
CA THR A 550 12.08 27.74 15.88
C THR A 550 11.19 26.49 15.77
N THR A 551 10.39 26.22 16.78
CA THR A 551 9.42 25.12 16.76
C THR A 551 8.20 25.49 15.92
N HIS A 552 7.51 24.47 15.38
CA HIS A 552 6.24 24.68 14.70
C HIS A 552 5.18 25.34 15.62
N SER A 553 5.14 24.99 16.91
CA SER A 553 4.20 25.62 17.85
C SER A 553 4.51 27.10 18.06
N GLN A 554 5.78 27.48 18.21
CA GLN A 554 6.18 28.89 18.28
C GLN A 554 5.79 29.65 17.01
N LEU A 555 5.96 29.05 15.83
CA LEU A 555 5.49 29.62 14.56
C LEU A 555 3.97 29.85 14.59
N GLN A 556 3.18 28.85 14.99
CA GLN A 556 1.72 28.97 15.03
C GLN A 556 1.26 30.05 16.00
N VAL A 557 1.84 30.10 17.20
CA VAL A 557 1.53 31.14 18.20
C VAL A 557 1.83 32.53 17.66
N ALA A 558 3.00 32.72 17.02
CA ALA A 558 3.33 34.00 16.39
C ALA A 558 2.35 34.39 15.28
N ARG A 559 1.93 33.43 14.44
CA ARG A 559 0.92 33.64 13.39
C ARG A 559 -0.46 33.98 13.98
N GLN A 560 -0.86 33.34 15.07
CA GLN A 560 -2.12 33.66 15.76
C GLN A 560 -2.10 35.09 16.30
N HIS A 561 -1.04 35.50 17.00
CA HIS A 561 -0.90 36.88 17.47
C HIS A 561 -0.90 37.90 16.32
N LEU A 562 -0.27 37.58 15.19
CA LEU A 562 -0.26 38.45 14.01
C LEU A 562 -1.66 38.57 13.39
N ARG A 563 -2.38 37.46 13.22
CA ARG A 563 -3.75 37.45 12.72
C ARG A 563 -4.71 38.20 13.65
N ALA A 564 -4.58 38.01 14.96
CA ALA A 564 -5.37 38.71 15.96
C ALA A 564 -5.18 40.24 15.86
N ALA A 565 -3.94 40.70 15.67
CA ALA A 565 -3.66 42.13 15.43
C ALA A 565 -4.32 42.65 14.14
N VAL A 566 -4.27 41.88 13.04
CA VAL A 566 -4.94 42.24 11.78
C VAL A 566 -6.46 42.32 11.95
N TYR A 567 -7.08 41.35 12.63
CA TYR A 567 -8.52 41.36 12.86
C TYR A 567 -8.97 42.58 13.66
N LEU A 568 -8.25 42.94 14.72
CA LEU A 568 -8.56 44.14 15.50
C LEU A 568 -8.41 45.41 14.66
N LEU A 569 -7.33 45.55 13.89
CA LEU A 569 -7.11 46.73 13.04
C LEU A 569 -8.16 46.87 11.92
N ASN A 570 -8.52 45.76 11.28
CA ASN A 570 -9.58 45.75 10.27
C ASN A 570 -10.93 46.12 10.87
N TRP A 571 -11.25 45.59 12.07
CA TRP A 571 -12.48 45.94 12.77
C TRP A 571 -12.54 47.42 13.15
N LEU A 572 -11.45 47.97 13.72
CA LEU A 572 -11.36 49.39 14.05
C LEU A 572 -11.60 50.25 12.81
N THR A 573 -10.99 49.88 11.68
CA THR A 573 -11.21 50.57 10.41
C THR A 573 -12.68 50.53 9.99
N GLY A 574 -13.32 49.36 10.05
CA GLY A 574 -14.73 49.21 9.72
C GLY A 574 -15.67 50.05 10.60
N GLN A 575 -15.23 50.43 11.80
CA GLN A 575 -15.94 51.33 12.72
C GLN A 575 -15.51 52.80 12.58
N ASN A 576 -14.68 53.14 11.58
CA ASN A 576 -14.03 54.46 11.43
C ASN A 576 -13.23 54.90 12.68
N LEU A 577 -12.66 53.92 13.40
CA LEU A 577 -11.80 54.12 14.56
C LEU A 577 -10.34 53.83 14.21
N THR A 578 -9.44 54.44 14.98
CA THR A 578 -8.00 54.13 14.97
C THR A 578 -7.59 53.59 16.33
N LEU A 579 -6.38 53.07 16.45
CA LEU A 579 -5.83 52.70 17.76
C LEU A 579 -5.75 53.91 18.70
N ALA A 580 -5.50 55.12 18.19
CA ALA A 580 -5.41 56.32 19.02
C ALA A 580 -6.78 56.83 19.50
N THR A 581 -7.84 56.59 18.74
CA THR A 581 -9.21 57.06 19.05
C THR A 581 -10.10 56.00 19.70
N CYS A 582 -9.66 54.73 19.71
CA CYS A 582 -10.34 53.62 20.36
C CYS A 582 -10.46 53.83 21.88
N ARG A 583 -11.69 53.75 22.42
CA ARG A 583 -11.96 53.82 23.86
C ARG A 583 -12.18 52.43 24.45
N GLN A 584 -12.15 52.33 25.77
CA GLN A 584 -12.39 51.07 26.48
C GLN A 584 -13.73 50.42 26.08
N ALA A 585 -14.80 51.21 25.94
CA ALA A 585 -16.11 50.73 25.51
C ALA A 585 -16.10 50.14 24.09
N ASP A 586 -15.29 50.67 23.17
CA ASP A 586 -15.15 50.13 21.81
C ASP A 586 -14.42 48.78 21.84
N LEU A 587 -13.36 48.69 22.64
CA LEU A 587 -12.62 47.45 22.83
C LEU A 587 -13.48 46.36 23.47
N GLU A 588 -14.28 46.70 24.46
CA GLU A 588 -15.23 45.78 25.11
C GLU A 588 -16.32 45.32 24.13
N ARG A 589 -16.90 46.25 23.37
CA ARG A 589 -17.87 45.96 22.29
C ARG A 589 -17.30 44.99 21.25
N TRP A 590 -16.02 45.15 20.91
CA TRP A 590 -15.32 44.18 20.06
C TRP A 590 -15.17 42.83 20.77
N MET A 591 -14.75 42.80 22.04
CA MET A 591 -14.55 41.56 22.80
C MET A 591 -15.84 40.74 23.01
N THR A 592 -17.00 41.40 23.06
CA THR A 592 -18.31 40.76 23.24
C THR A 592 -19.01 40.37 21.95
N SER A 593 -18.47 40.73 20.78
CA SER A 593 -19.06 40.37 19.49
C SER A 593 -18.80 38.90 19.13
N ASP A 594 -19.86 38.21 18.67
CA ASP A 594 -19.84 36.79 18.31
C ASP A 594 -18.91 36.48 17.13
N ASP A 595 -18.66 37.47 16.26
CA ASP A 595 -17.80 37.34 15.07
C ASP A 595 -16.30 37.39 15.41
N VAL A 596 -15.93 37.68 16.66
CA VAL A 596 -14.53 37.92 17.00
C VAL A 596 -13.77 36.64 17.31
N ARG A 597 -12.77 36.40 16.47
CA ARG A 597 -11.81 35.29 16.55
C ARG A 597 -10.51 35.77 17.19
N LEU A 598 -9.86 34.89 17.95
CA LEU A 598 -8.53 35.13 18.56
C LEU A 598 -8.49 36.30 19.57
N ARG A 599 -9.56 36.46 20.37
CA ARG A 599 -9.71 37.53 21.37
C ARG A 599 -8.56 37.54 22.37
N GLN A 600 -8.21 36.39 22.94
CA GLN A 600 -7.15 36.27 23.93
C GLN A 600 -5.78 36.68 23.35
N GLU A 601 -5.51 36.28 22.10
CA GLU A 601 -4.27 36.54 21.41
C GLU A 601 -4.11 38.02 21.02
N ALA A 602 -5.22 38.74 20.78
CA ALA A 602 -5.21 40.17 20.53
C ALA A 602 -4.77 40.98 21.77
N GLY A 603 -5.02 40.45 22.97
CA GLY A 603 -4.55 41.06 24.22
C GLY A 603 -3.03 41.24 24.29
N HIS A 604 -2.25 40.41 23.57
CA HIS A 604 -0.81 40.62 23.43
C HIS A 604 -0.48 41.86 22.60
N PHE A 605 -1.24 42.11 21.54
CA PHE A 605 -1.07 43.27 20.68
C PHE A 605 -1.49 44.56 21.40
N VAL A 606 -2.64 44.58 22.08
CA VAL A 606 -3.14 45.75 22.84
C VAL A 606 -2.17 46.12 23.98
N ARG A 607 -1.65 45.14 24.72
CA ARG A 607 -0.62 45.42 25.76
C ARG A 607 0.67 45.96 25.15
N TRP A 608 1.04 45.49 23.96
CA TRP A 608 2.18 46.06 23.24
C TRP A 608 1.91 47.51 22.81
N THR A 609 0.74 47.83 22.25
CA THR A 609 0.41 49.22 21.85
C THR A 609 0.42 50.18 23.03
N LEU A 610 -0.07 49.75 24.20
CA LEU A 610 0.02 50.49 25.45
C LEU A 610 1.49 50.73 25.86
N SER A 611 2.33 49.70 25.83
CA SER A 611 3.76 49.82 26.15
C SER A 611 4.53 50.75 25.19
N GLN A 612 4.02 50.92 23.96
CA GLN A 612 4.59 51.80 22.94
C GLN A 612 3.93 53.19 22.92
N LYS A 613 3.00 53.48 23.84
CA LYS A 613 2.23 54.73 23.93
C LYS A 613 1.43 55.06 22.65
N ILE A 614 1.04 54.04 21.88
CA ILE A 614 0.21 54.18 20.66
C ILE A 614 -1.27 54.30 21.06
N THR A 615 -1.70 53.53 22.05
CA THR A 615 -3.03 53.61 22.67
C THR A 615 -2.89 54.13 24.10
N ARG A 616 -3.92 54.80 24.61
CA ARG A 616 -4.00 55.28 26.01
C ARG A 616 -5.27 54.74 26.65
N ASP A 617 -5.22 54.49 27.96
CA ASP A 617 -6.39 54.20 28.79
C ASP A 617 -7.22 52.97 28.37
N LEU A 618 -6.57 51.95 27.79
CA LEU A 618 -7.18 50.64 27.50
C LEU A 618 -6.72 49.60 28.52
N SER A 619 -7.64 48.71 28.92
CA SER A 619 -7.38 47.56 29.78
C SER A 619 -7.70 46.26 29.05
N PHE A 620 -6.75 45.32 29.05
CA PHE A 620 -6.95 43.99 28.49
C PHE A 620 -6.42 42.92 29.48
N PRO A 621 -7.26 41.98 29.95
CA PRO A 621 -6.85 41.01 30.95
C PRO A 621 -5.75 40.08 30.42
N ALA A 622 -4.72 39.83 31.24
CA ALA A 622 -3.69 38.86 30.92
C ALA A 622 -4.11 37.48 31.44
N GLU A 623 -4.12 36.47 30.56
CA GLU A 623 -4.22 35.07 31.01
C GLU A 623 -3.06 34.75 31.95
N ARG A 624 -3.39 34.46 33.20
CA ARG A 624 -2.44 33.95 34.19
C ARG A 624 -2.30 32.44 33.99
N TRP A 625 -1.15 31.89 34.34
CA TRP A 625 -0.96 30.44 34.36
C TRP A 625 -2.00 29.82 35.30
N ASN A 626 -2.87 28.98 34.74
CA ASN A 626 -3.95 28.28 35.45
C ASN A 626 -3.43 27.11 36.30
N GLY A 627 -2.16 27.16 36.73
CA GLY A 627 -1.44 26.15 37.51
C GLY A 627 -1.26 24.77 36.82
N PRO A 628 -0.85 23.74 37.58
CA PRO A 628 -0.65 22.38 37.07
C PRO A 628 -1.95 21.77 36.53
N SER A 629 -1.84 20.96 35.47
CA SER A 629 -2.94 20.08 35.06
C SER A 629 -3.19 19.04 36.16
N GLN A 630 -4.44 18.53 36.29
CA GLN A 630 -4.76 17.48 37.27
C GLN A 630 -3.71 16.36 37.21
N PRO A 631 -2.97 16.11 38.31
CA PRO A 631 -1.89 15.15 38.30
C PRO A 631 -2.45 13.75 38.05
N MET A 632 -1.67 12.94 37.34
CA MET A 632 -1.90 11.49 37.32
C MET A 632 -1.73 10.95 38.74
N ASP A 633 -2.49 9.91 39.05
CA ASP A 633 -2.21 9.02 40.16
C ASP A 633 -0.76 8.47 40.06
N ASP A 634 -0.05 8.49 41.19
CA ASP A 634 1.36 8.11 41.26
C ASP A 634 1.55 6.61 41.02
N GLU A 635 0.60 5.77 41.45
CA GLU A 635 0.63 4.33 41.19
C GLU A 635 0.44 4.05 39.69
N ALA A 636 -0.52 4.70 39.04
CA ALA A 636 -0.71 4.63 37.60
C ALA A 636 0.53 5.09 36.79
N ARG A 637 1.24 6.11 37.27
CA ARG A 637 2.49 6.59 36.65
C ARG A 637 3.60 5.55 36.74
N TRP A 638 3.84 4.97 37.93
CA TRP A 638 4.86 3.94 38.12
C TRP A 638 4.52 2.63 37.41
N ALA A 639 3.25 2.23 37.36
CA ALA A 639 2.79 1.10 36.55
C ALA A 639 3.13 1.30 35.06
N THR A 640 2.90 2.51 34.54
CA THR A 640 3.26 2.85 33.16
C THR A 640 4.78 2.83 32.96
N ALA A 641 5.57 3.37 33.88
CA ALA A 641 7.03 3.34 33.78
C ALA A 641 7.59 1.91 33.78
N ARG A 642 7.11 1.04 34.69
CA ARG A 642 7.49 -0.39 34.73
C ARG A 642 7.14 -1.11 33.44
N ARG A 643 5.95 -0.86 32.89
CA ARG A 643 5.54 -1.39 31.59
C ARG A 643 6.52 -0.99 30.48
N LEU A 644 6.92 0.28 30.41
CA LEU A 644 7.90 0.74 29.41
C LEU A 644 9.31 0.18 29.64
N LEU A 645 9.67 -0.21 30.86
CA LEU A 645 10.96 -0.83 31.16
C LEU A 645 11.02 -2.29 30.74
N HIS A 646 9.92 -3.04 30.81
CA HIS A 646 9.95 -4.50 30.63
C HIS A 646 9.21 -5.02 29.38
N GLU A 647 8.37 -4.23 28.72
CA GLU A 647 7.56 -4.71 27.60
C GLU A 647 8.31 -4.62 26.24
N ASP A 648 8.85 -5.76 25.79
CA ASP A 648 9.63 -5.86 24.53
C ASP A 648 8.80 -5.87 23.24
N THR A 649 7.47 -5.86 23.35
CA THR A 649 6.57 -5.70 22.19
C THR A 649 6.57 -4.25 21.69
N LEU A 650 6.89 -3.29 22.56
CA LEU A 650 6.95 -1.87 22.26
C LEU A 650 8.30 -1.49 21.66
N LYS A 651 8.28 -0.48 20.79
CA LYS A 651 9.52 -0.01 20.16
C LYS A 651 10.45 0.65 21.20
N PRO A 652 11.76 0.36 21.19
CA PRO A 652 12.72 0.99 22.10
C PRO A 652 12.68 2.52 22.09
N GLU A 653 12.49 3.12 20.92
CA GLU A 653 12.34 4.58 20.76
C GLU A 653 11.16 5.15 21.55
N ASP A 654 10.01 4.47 21.53
CA ASP A 654 8.81 4.95 22.19
C ASP A 654 8.89 4.70 23.72
N ARG A 655 9.53 3.59 24.13
CA ARG A 655 9.85 3.26 25.54
C ARG A 655 10.73 4.33 26.18
N LEU A 656 11.87 4.64 25.55
CA LEU A 656 12.80 5.66 26.05
C LEU A 656 12.13 7.05 26.12
N ALA A 657 11.40 7.45 25.08
CA ALA A 657 10.69 8.73 25.07
C ALA A 657 9.65 8.83 26.19
N GLY A 658 8.90 7.76 26.47
CA GLY A 658 7.94 7.73 27.56
C GLY A 658 8.60 7.84 28.93
N LEU A 659 9.73 7.16 29.14
CA LEU A 659 10.51 7.24 30.40
C LEU A 659 11.10 8.63 30.62
N LEU A 660 11.60 9.29 29.56
CA LEU A 660 12.07 10.68 29.66
C LEU A 660 10.97 11.67 30.08
N LEU A 661 9.71 11.41 29.68
CA LEU A 661 8.56 12.20 30.12
C LEU A 661 8.14 11.85 31.56
N LEU A 662 8.04 10.57 31.90
CA LEU A 662 7.49 10.11 33.19
C LEU A 662 8.46 10.27 34.37
N LEU A 663 9.76 10.17 34.11
CA LEU A 663 10.81 10.20 35.15
C LEU A 663 11.57 11.53 35.19
N TYR A 664 11.81 12.14 34.02
CA TYR A 664 12.59 13.39 33.91
C TYR A 664 11.76 14.58 33.46
N ALA A 665 10.43 14.41 33.48
CA ALA A 665 9.44 15.42 33.12
C ALA A 665 9.63 16.07 31.74
N GLN A 666 10.38 15.46 30.81
CA GLN A 666 10.72 16.10 29.54
C GLN A 666 9.53 16.15 28.60
N TRP A 667 9.24 17.34 28.04
CA TRP A 667 8.12 17.50 27.11
C TRP A 667 8.47 16.92 25.74
N PRO A 668 7.51 16.43 24.92
CA PRO A 668 7.80 15.89 23.59
C PRO A 668 8.61 16.82 22.68
N ALA A 669 8.45 18.14 22.82
CA ALA A 669 9.23 19.12 22.07
C ALA A 669 10.72 19.19 22.47
N ALA A 670 11.03 18.89 23.74
CA ALA A 670 12.40 18.77 24.23
C ALA A 670 12.99 17.41 23.83
N ILE A 671 12.24 16.33 24.09
CA ILE A 671 12.63 14.95 23.74
C ILE A 671 12.96 14.85 22.25
N SER A 672 12.10 15.40 21.39
CA SER A 672 12.31 15.30 19.95
C SER A 672 13.61 15.98 19.49
N ARG A 673 14.14 16.95 20.25
CA ARG A 673 15.35 17.70 19.90
C ARG A 673 16.64 17.12 20.49
N LEU A 674 16.57 15.97 21.16
CA LEU A 674 17.77 15.32 21.67
C LEU A 674 18.62 14.79 20.51
N THR A 675 19.92 15.08 20.58
CA THR A 675 20.96 14.57 19.68
C THR A 675 21.80 13.53 20.40
N ILE A 676 22.64 12.81 19.66
CA ILE A 676 23.61 11.88 20.25
C ILE A 676 24.56 12.57 21.23
N ASP A 677 24.91 13.84 21.01
CA ASP A 677 25.79 14.64 21.90
C ASP A 677 25.12 14.99 23.24
N HIS A 678 23.87 14.57 23.46
CA HIS A 678 23.22 14.65 24.77
C HIS A 678 23.41 13.36 25.58
N ILE A 679 23.93 12.29 24.99
CA ILE A 679 24.24 11.03 25.68
C ILE A 679 25.75 10.91 25.77
N ASP A 680 26.25 10.82 27.00
CA ASP A 680 27.67 10.61 27.29
C ASP A 680 27.85 9.24 27.97
N LYS A 681 28.94 8.55 27.63
CA LYS A 681 29.34 7.28 28.22
C LYS A 681 30.77 7.43 28.73
N THR A 682 30.91 7.67 30.03
CA THR A 682 32.21 7.83 30.70
C THR A 682 32.27 6.87 31.88
N ASP A 683 33.39 6.16 32.07
CA ASP A 683 33.64 5.30 33.24
C ASP A 683 32.54 4.25 33.51
N GLY A 684 31.91 3.73 32.46
CA GLY A 684 30.81 2.77 32.56
C GLY A 684 29.44 3.36 32.90
N ALA A 685 29.38 4.62 33.34
CA ALA A 685 28.13 5.35 33.57
C ALA A 685 27.60 5.97 32.28
N VAL A 686 26.29 5.92 32.07
CA VAL A 686 25.61 6.61 30.96
C VAL A 686 24.91 7.84 31.52
N ARG A 687 25.24 9.02 30.99
CA ARG A 687 24.65 10.29 31.43
C ARG A 687 23.88 10.95 30.30
N ILE A 688 22.78 11.61 30.63
CA ILE A 688 21.99 12.42 29.71
C ILE A 688 22.07 13.91 30.10
N ARG A 689 22.35 14.76 29.13
CA ARG A 689 22.38 16.21 29.31
C ARG A 689 21.02 16.82 28.95
N LEU A 690 20.16 17.03 29.94
CA LEU A 690 18.86 17.72 29.76
C LEU A 690 18.95 19.23 30.06
N GLY A 691 19.84 19.61 30.98
CA GLY A 691 20.16 21.00 31.29
C GLY A 691 21.68 21.25 31.31
N ALA A 692 22.12 22.17 32.17
CA ALA A 692 23.53 22.50 32.34
C ALA A 692 24.30 21.41 33.10
N VAL A 693 23.61 20.66 33.97
CA VAL A 693 24.19 19.54 34.73
C VAL A 693 23.67 18.22 34.14
N PRO A 694 24.55 17.32 33.68
CA PRO A 694 24.14 16.02 33.17
C PRO A 694 23.60 15.13 34.30
N VAL A 695 22.66 14.26 33.96
CA VAL A 695 21.99 13.34 34.88
C VAL A 695 22.40 11.92 34.56
N GLU A 696 22.84 11.16 35.55
CA GLU A 696 23.14 9.74 35.38
C GLU A 696 21.86 8.92 35.19
N LEU A 697 21.85 8.07 34.16
CA LEU A 697 20.73 7.20 33.83
C LEU A 697 20.87 5.86 34.57
N PRO A 698 19.84 5.41 35.29
CA PRO A 698 19.81 4.05 35.83
C PRO A 698 19.95 3.00 34.73
N ALA A 699 20.58 1.86 35.02
CA ALA A 699 20.95 0.83 34.04
C ALA A 699 19.84 0.45 33.03
N PRO A 700 18.57 0.21 33.44
CA PRO A 700 17.51 -0.11 32.48
C PRO A 700 17.21 1.01 31.47
N VAL A 701 17.33 2.27 31.90
CA VAL A 701 17.11 3.44 31.03
C VAL A 701 18.35 3.72 30.18
N ALA A 702 19.54 3.52 30.75
CA ALA A 702 20.82 3.63 30.06
C ALA A 702 20.91 2.64 28.88
N GLU A 703 20.51 1.39 29.08
CA GLU A 703 20.47 0.38 28.03
C GLU A 703 19.52 0.79 26.89
N LEU A 704 18.32 1.26 27.20
CA LEU A 704 17.38 1.78 26.20
C LEU A 704 17.95 2.99 25.44
N ALA A 705 18.68 3.88 26.12
CA ALA A 705 19.35 5.02 25.49
C ALA A 705 20.43 4.56 24.50
N LEU A 706 21.28 3.61 24.89
CA LEU A 706 22.33 3.05 24.04
C LEU A 706 21.74 2.25 22.86
N GLN A 707 20.69 1.47 23.09
CA GLN A 707 19.94 0.77 22.04
C GLN A 707 19.36 1.78 21.03
N GLN A 708 18.80 2.89 21.50
CA GLN A 708 18.27 3.93 20.63
C GLN A 708 19.38 4.63 19.83
N VAL A 709 20.53 4.90 20.45
CA VAL A 709 21.71 5.39 19.73
C VAL A 709 22.07 4.41 18.62
N ALA A 710 22.19 3.11 18.89
CA ALA A 710 22.55 2.12 17.87
C ALA A 710 21.47 1.91 16.78
N ALA A 711 20.20 2.06 17.14
CA ALA A 711 19.06 1.82 16.25
C ALA A 711 18.68 3.02 15.38
N ARG A 712 19.15 4.23 15.70
CA ARG A 712 18.81 5.47 14.96
C ARG A 712 19.18 5.34 13.49
N ARG A 713 18.26 5.70 12.60
CA ARG A 713 18.52 5.73 11.16
C ARG A 713 18.00 7.03 10.57
N SER A 714 18.73 7.56 9.60
CA SER A 714 18.23 8.64 8.76
C SER A 714 17.07 8.18 7.88
N HIS A 715 16.44 9.14 7.22
CA HIS A 715 15.27 8.91 6.37
C HIS A 715 15.56 7.90 5.24
N ALA A 716 14.55 7.11 4.87
CA ALA A 716 14.67 5.97 3.95
C ALA A 716 15.26 6.29 2.56
N VAL A 717 15.22 7.55 2.13
CA VAL A 717 15.81 8.02 0.86
C VAL A 717 17.34 8.12 0.94
N LEU A 718 17.90 8.52 2.10
CA LEU A 718 19.35 8.70 2.31
C LEU A 718 20.07 7.43 2.77
N GLY A 719 19.38 6.28 2.80
CA GLY A 719 19.95 5.01 3.25
C GLY A 719 20.23 4.96 4.76
N ARG A 720 21.08 4.03 5.19
CA ARG A 720 21.53 3.86 6.57
C ARG A 720 22.62 4.89 6.96
N THR A 721 22.43 6.16 6.66
CA THR A 721 23.25 7.20 7.30
C THR A 721 22.79 7.36 8.74
N ASP A 722 23.72 7.35 9.69
CA ASP A 722 23.40 7.59 11.09
C ASP A 722 22.83 9.00 11.27
N SER A 723 21.71 9.11 11.98
CA SER A 723 21.12 10.42 12.26
C SER A 723 21.87 11.09 13.41
N PRO A 724 22.12 12.40 13.37
CA PRO A 724 22.60 13.13 14.55
C PRO A 724 21.51 13.23 15.64
N TRP A 725 20.25 13.02 15.28
CA TRP A 725 19.12 13.06 16.20
C TRP A 725 18.93 11.71 16.90
N LEU A 726 18.71 11.73 18.21
CA LEU A 726 18.36 10.54 18.99
C LEU A 726 17.00 9.97 18.54
N PHE A 727 16.08 10.86 18.14
CA PHE A 727 14.77 10.51 17.59
C PHE A 727 14.60 11.08 16.17
N PRO A 728 15.03 10.35 15.12
CA PRO A 728 14.96 10.80 13.74
C PRO A 728 13.50 10.92 13.24
N GLY A 729 13.26 11.91 12.38
CA GLY A 729 11.95 12.20 11.82
C GLY A 729 11.68 11.58 10.45
N GLY A 730 10.47 11.78 9.96
CA GLY A 730 10.06 11.42 8.60
C GLY A 730 10.62 12.35 7.51
N GLN A 731 11.31 13.43 7.88
CA GLN A 731 12.05 14.27 6.93
C GLN A 731 13.56 14.05 7.13
N PRO A 732 14.34 13.91 6.04
CA PRO A 732 15.79 13.81 6.10
C PRO A 732 16.42 14.95 6.91
N GLY A 733 17.40 14.63 7.77
CA GLY A 733 18.11 15.61 8.59
C GLY A 733 17.29 16.29 9.69
N ARG A 734 16.00 15.96 9.84
CA ARG A 734 15.11 16.53 10.85
C ARG A 734 14.81 15.52 11.96
N PRO A 735 14.58 15.99 13.20
CA PRO A 735 14.06 15.14 14.24
C PRO A 735 12.59 14.78 13.97
N ILE A 736 12.07 13.81 14.71
CA ILE A 736 10.63 13.60 14.81
C ILE A 736 9.94 14.90 15.24
N SER A 737 8.74 15.18 14.73
CA SER A 737 8.02 16.36 15.18
C SER A 737 7.51 16.18 16.61
N ALA A 738 7.45 17.26 17.40
CA ALA A 738 6.91 17.23 18.75
C ALA A 738 5.48 16.68 18.79
N TRP A 739 4.68 16.98 17.75
CA TRP A 739 3.33 16.44 17.58
C TRP A 739 3.34 14.92 17.37
N ALA A 740 4.18 14.41 16.45
CA ALA A 740 4.26 12.98 16.17
C ALA A 740 4.82 12.19 17.35
N MET A 741 5.78 12.77 18.09
CA MET A 741 6.26 12.21 19.35
C MET A 741 5.13 12.16 20.39
N GLY A 742 4.41 13.26 20.58
CA GLY A 742 3.27 13.30 21.48
C GLY A 742 2.19 12.28 21.12
N GLU A 743 1.93 12.09 19.83
CA GLU A 743 0.94 11.13 19.35
C GLU A 743 1.35 9.67 19.57
N ARG A 744 2.64 9.35 19.43
CA ARG A 744 3.17 8.02 19.78
C ARG A 744 2.98 7.73 21.27
N LEU A 745 3.29 8.70 22.13
CA LEU A 745 3.12 8.56 23.58
C LEU A 745 1.63 8.45 23.98
N ARG A 746 0.71 9.20 23.35
CA ARG A 746 -0.73 9.06 23.58
C ARG A 746 -1.26 7.67 23.22
N LYS A 747 -0.74 7.06 22.14
CA LYS A 747 -1.10 5.69 21.75
C LYS A 747 -0.66 4.64 22.78
N LEU A 748 0.30 4.96 23.63
CA LEU A 748 0.68 4.13 24.78
C LEU A 748 -0.23 4.34 26.01
N GLY A 749 -1.23 5.22 25.92
CA GLY A 749 -2.13 5.59 27.00
C GLY A 749 -1.62 6.77 27.85
N ILE A 750 -0.51 7.41 27.48
CA ILE A 750 0.11 8.46 28.30
C ILE A 750 -0.58 9.81 28.06
N ARG A 751 -1.17 10.38 29.13
CA ARG A 751 -1.71 11.74 29.14
C ARG A 751 -0.60 12.74 29.43
N LEU A 752 -0.01 13.30 28.37
CA LEU A 752 1.23 14.09 28.41
C LEU A 752 1.27 15.18 29.49
N ALA A 753 0.24 16.03 29.57
CA ALA A 753 0.19 17.14 30.51
C ALA A 753 0.11 16.68 31.97
N GLN A 754 -0.68 15.64 32.23
CA GLN A 754 -0.82 15.04 33.55
C GLN A 754 0.49 14.36 33.96
N ALA A 755 1.07 13.54 33.07
CA ALA A 755 2.34 12.85 33.30
C ALA A 755 3.49 13.81 33.63
N ARG A 756 3.65 14.89 32.84
CA ARG A 756 4.65 15.91 33.11
C ARG A 756 4.39 16.64 34.43
N SER A 757 3.14 16.98 34.72
CA SER A 757 2.79 17.70 35.95
C SER A 757 3.10 16.85 37.18
N THR A 758 2.73 15.57 37.19
CA THR A 758 3.07 14.63 38.29
C THR A 758 4.57 14.48 38.45
N ALA A 759 5.32 14.28 37.36
CA ALA A 759 6.77 14.13 37.42
C ALA A 759 7.48 15.40 37.94
N LEU A 760 7.07 16.59 37.48
CA LEU A 760 7.61 17.86 38.00
C LEU A 760 7.23 18.08 39.47
N PHE A 761 6.03 17.69 39.87
CA PHE A 761 5.58 17.85 41.25
C PHE A 761 6.42 17.00 42.19
N GLN A 762 6.58 15.70 41.89
CA GLN A 762 7.45 14.82 42.68
C GLN A 762 8.89 15.35 42.75
N LEU A 763 9.48 15.69 41.61
CA LEU A 763 10.85 16.20 41.57
C LEU A 763 11.02 17.54 42.30
N ALA A 764 9.98 18.39 42.33
CA ALA A 764 10.01 19.66 43.04
C ALA A 764 9.83 19.50 44.57
N THR A 765 9.25 18.39 45.03
CA THR A 765 9.23 18.00 46.45
C THR A 765 10.60 17.53 46.90
N GLU A 766 11.31 16.80 46.06
CA GLU A 766 12.59 16.16 46.41
C GLU A 766 13.81 17.07 46.17
N LEU A 767 13.73 18.02 45.23
CA LEU A 767 14.88 18.82 44.79
C LEU A 767 14.62 20.35 44.89
N PRO A 768 15.61 21.15 45.33
CA PRO A 768 15.52 22.61 45.25
C PRO A 768 15.35 23.12 43.82
N ALA A 769 14.60 24.22 43.63
CA ALA A 769 14.32 24.78 42.31
C ALA A 769 15.58 25.07 41.46
N ALA A 770 16.69 25.47 42.09
CA ALA A 770 17.95 25.71 41.40
C ALA A 770 18.56 24.43 40.80
N VAL A 771 18.51 23.31 41.54
CA VAL A 771 18.98 22.01 41.07
C VAL A 771 18.08 21.53 39.93
N LEU A 772 16.76 21.58 40.14
CA LEU A 772 15.75 21.16 39.16
C LEU A 772 15.85 21.95 37.84
N ALA A 773 16.07 23.27 37.90
CA ALA A 773 16.28 24.11 36.72
C ALA A 773 17.54 23.70 35.94
N ARG A 774 18.66 23.45 36.63
CA ARG A 774 19.93 23.08 36.00
C ARG A 774 19.95 21.66 35.46
N THR A 775 19.27 20.70 36.09
CA THR A 775 19.25 19.30 35.64
C THR A 775 18.25 19.09 34.51
N LEU A 776 17.03 19.63 34.63
CA LEU A 776 15.96 19.41 33.64
C LEU A 776 15.94 20.43 32.50
N GLY A 777 16.75 21.49 32.59
CA GLY A 777 16.84 22.54 31.58
C GLY A 777 15.62 23.46 31.50
N ILE A 778 14.91 23.66 32.62
CA ILE A 778 13.75 24.56 32.71
C ILE A 778 14.15 25.93 33.29
N ASP A 779 13.35 26.96 33.02
CA ASP A 779 13.59 28.30 33.56
C ASP A 779 13.43 28.33 35.08
N ILE A 780 14.32 29.04 35.77
CA ILE A 780 14.32 29.12 37.24
C ILE A 780 13.00 29.65 37.80
N THR A 781 12.34 30.59 37.10
CA THR A 781 11.04 31.13 37.53
C THR A 781 9.95 30.08 37.46
N VAL A 782 10.05 29.14 36.51
CA VAL A 782 9.14 28.00 36.40
C VAL A 782 9.42 26.99 37.51
N ALA A 783 10.69 26.67 37.76
CA ALA A 783 11.08 25.76 38.84
C ALA A 783 10.60 26.26 40.23
N VAL A 784 10.75 27.56 40.53
CA VAL A 784 10.26 28.17 41.77
C VAL A 784 8.73 28.08 41.89
N LYS A 785 7.99 28.26 40.79
CA LYS A 785 6.52 28.09 40.80
C LYS A 785 6.11 26.66 41.13
N TRP A 786 6.79 25.67 40.55
CA TRP A 786 6.53 24.26 40.85
C TRP A 786 6.90 23.89 42.29
N GLN A 787 8.03 24.41 42.80
CA GLN A 787 8.42 24.19 44.19
C GLN A 787 7.42 24.80 45.17
N ARG A 788 6.92 26.02 44.92
CA ARG A 788 5.86 26.64 45.74
C ARG A 788 4.55 25.85 45.68
N ALA A 789 4.18 25.35 44.50
CA ALA A 789 2.99 24.51 44.35
C ALA A 789 3.12 23.18 45.09
N ALA A 790 4.32 22.59 45.13
CA ALA A 790 4.60 21.35 45.85
C ALA A 790 4.68 21.53 47.38
N ALA A 791 5.11 22.70 47.87
CA ALA A 791 5.36 22.98 49.28
C ALA A 791 4.11 23.30 50.14
N GLY A 792 2.88 23.07 49.66
CA GLY A 792 1.68 23.06 50.52
C GLY A 792 0.48 23.91 50.09
N ASP A 793 0.54 24.64 48.98
CA ASP A 793 -0.59 25.46 48.52
C ASP A 793 -1.60 24.68 47.64
N TRP A 794 -1.49 23.35 47.60
CA TRP A 794 -2.33 22.51 46.73
C TRP A 794 -3.81 22.53 47.14
N ALA A 795 -4.13 22.58 48.43
CA ALA A 795 -5.52 22.64 48.92
C ALA A 795 -6.18 23.99 48.60
N ALA A 796 -5.45 25.11 48.76
CA ALA A 796 -5.93 26.44 48.39
C ALA A 796 -6.04 26.58 46.87
N TYR A 797 -5.07 26.06 46.12
CA TYR A 797 -5.08 26.03 44.66
C TYR A 797 -6.20 25.13 44.08
N ALA A 798 -6.42 23.93 44.65
CA ALA A 798 -7.51 23.04 44.25
C ALA A 798 -8.89 23.65 44.55
N ALA A 799 -9.04 24.36 45.67
CA ALA A 799 -10.25 25.13 45.98
C ALA A 799 -10.47 26.30 45.02
N ASP A 800 -9.40 26.97 44.59
CA ASP A 800 -9.44 28.07 43.61
C ASP A 800 -9.74 27.57 42.18
N VAL A 801 -9.24 26.40 41.79
CA VAL A 801 -9.55 25.72 40.51
C VAL A 801 -10.99 25.20 40.49
N SER A 802 -11.47 24.62 41.60
CA SER A 802 -12.85 24.16 41.78
C SER A 802 -13.87 25.28 41.61
N LYS A 803 -13.60 26.47 42.17
CA LYS A 803 -14.48 27.65 42.09
C LYS A 803 -14.58 28.25 40.68
N ARG A 804 -13.64 27.96 39.78
CA ARG A 804 -13.56 28.54 38.44
C ARG A 804 -14.31 27.77 37.36
N GLY A 805 -14.75 26.54 37.63
CA GLY A 805 -15.58 25.75 36.71
C GLY A 805 -17.07 26.17 36.68
N CYS A 806 -17.49 27.10 37.54
CA CYS A 806 -18.90 27.42 37.76
C CYS A 806 -19.41 28.69 37.07
N THR A 807 -18.56 29.47 36.40
CA THR A 807 -18.99 30.61 35.57
C THR A 807 -18.67 30.30 34.11
N ARG A 808 -19.71 29.87 33.39
CA ARG A 808 -19.73 29.60 31.95
C ARG A 808 -19.65 30.88 31.13
#